data_AF-A0A830EBX1-F1
#
_entry.id   AF-A0A830EBX1-F1
#
_cell.length_a   1.000
_cell.length_b   1.000
_cell.length_c   1.000
_cell.angle_alpha   90.00
_cell.angle_beta   90.00
_cell.angle_gamma   90.00
#
_symmetry.space_group_name_H-M   'P 1'
#
loop_
_entity.id
_entity.type
_entity.pdbx_description
1 polymer ?
#
loop_
_entity_poly.entity_id
_entity_poly.type
_entity_poly.pdbx_seq_one_letter_code
_entity_poly.pdbx_strand_id
1 'polypeptide(L)'
;MAASERTVSRVGVVIVAAVVALSAFAGPAAAATQTVELDEALNDQQRATEFTFTFTASGNDTVTADSGPSFQGGNVNFEFEGWDDLDSGASGSSPSWDVQNGNEYEVTYQAQVSSGANDESWTATVSGGSTSASETLNLNVDYLQPRFGATDSPTETLIFTDTNDASTELDIGFDNDGPGVMVLDSVNLDSTPSGIDVSVASLSNQVDGGGSGTAVLDVSVDPSVSAGDYTISGTITDSLGNTESFNAEIEVRKPPVISADDVDVGGVLIGESNTVDVTIEEVAGFSGVDGVKVNVIGTSDDGAVTVEGAGFASTGPGGSDTIEVQVSADSDGVQNADLDWQVELTPQDQYSPTESIDVTGEVFYPPNLESLSGEGAENVFDTPRSQADTQTTETRVTFENTGDLDMDVTGVSASVDDPDVSASIANADAAVGGQSTGEATVVLEADPEAAEGSYPFTVTVDTATAGTQSVTRDLTIEHIPELAVERSELPLGDITVTNQRTTSIDVSEVLEYESVSGVEVVRVSGPDQYLEVAERPTELRAGGSAPLVFAVAFDTSAELYQQYRWEFEVRGEGVETQTVTVTAQPTPYSFDSISNNLSSYAGGSGARAATAAGMAESLSALETRLRDGEEVPEGDLTETIAAGETAILLLDSLEAADEARGSDGPAAAQPDVLRAQATLNAMSEYVTRIDASQVDASATGSLESARAATDEQADAQVEYYESQLNGDITTLQRASANRQLARLAESRGNAERASRLNEEASGAFDTYLQQVQNASESAENARATRESIREDATLVLLNQPLVLNPARLDGISAEISAIDAAYATAEETYAEAGATGQADAIGGERATVQQRLQLTRYGLWGATALYGLVVLVALLRTGRNLYAYLQDRRTVEMGAVLQ
;
A
#
# COMPACT_ATOMS: atom_id res chain seq x y z
N MET A 1 4.38 -63.21 -50.24
CA MET A 1 3.75 -64.51 -49.96
C MET A 1 4.75 -65.59 -50.39
N ALA A 2 5.22 -66.42 -49.45
CA ALA A 2 5.89 -67.74 -49.60
C ALA A 2 7.13 -67.83 -50.52
N ALA A 3 8.26 -68.45 -50.17
CA ALA A 3 8.72 -69.23 -49.02
C ALA A 3 10.25 -69.49 -49.24
N SER A 4 11.06 -69.62 -48.18
CA SER A 4 11.86 -70.83 -47.83
C SER A 4 12.99 -71.17 -48.82
N GLU A 5 14.26 -71.44 -48.52
CA GLU A 5 14.95 -72.14 -47.44
C GLU A 5 16.45 -72.01 -47.84
N ARG A 6 17.39 -71.61 -46.97
CA ARG A 6 18.27 -72.50 -46.17
C ARG A 6 19.26 -73.37 -46.99
N THR A 7 20.54 -73.27 -46.60
CA THR A 7 21.49 -74.39 -46.28
C THR A 7 22.69 -74.62 -47.21
N VAL A 8 23.88 -74.27 -46.69
CA VAL A 8 25.16 -75.03 -46.60
C VAL A 8 25.53 -76.00 -47.74
N SER A 9 26.71 -75.78 -48.32
CA SER A 9 27.61 -76.88 -48.71
C SER A 9 29.09 -76.45 -48.67
N ARG A 10 29.75 -76.76 -47.56
CA ARG A 10 31.19 -77.05 -47.50
C ARG A 10 31.32 -78.57 -47.42
N VAL A 11 31.79 -79.18 -48.49
CA VAL A 11 32.32 -80.55 -48.59
C VAL A 11 33.38 -80.43 -49.68
N GLY A 12 34.65 -80.79 -49.55
CA GLY A 12 35.43 -81.56 -48.59
C GLY A 12 36.59 -82.09 -49.42
N VAL A 13 37.85 -81.80 -49.07
CA VAL A 13 38.98 -82.47 -49.73
C VAL A 13 39.47 -83.59 -48.82
N VAL A 14 39.24 -84.79 -49.33
CA VAL A 14 39.67 -86.09 -48.85
C VAL A 14 41.18 -86.20 -49.08
N ILE A 15 41.91 -86.55 -48.02
CA ILE A 15 43.29 -87.05 -48.08
C ILE A 15 43.26 -88.40 -48.81
N VAL A 16 43.97 -88.54 -49.92
CA VAL A 16 44.43 -89.85 -50.41
C VAL A 16 45.88 -89.73 -50.83
N ALA A 17 46.74 -90.27 -49.95
CA ALA A 17 48.08 -90.69 -50.29
C ALA A 17 48.02 -91.89 -51.24
N ALA A 18 48.83 -91.90 -52.29
CA ALA A 18 49.14 -93.09 -53.05
C ALA A 18 50.67 -93.21 -53.18
N VAL A 19 51.28 -93.79 -52.15
CA VAL A 19 52.60 -94.39 -52.22
C VAL A 19 52.47 -95.64 -53.10
N VAL A 20 53.22 -95.71 -54.20
CA VAL A 20 53.51 -97.00 -54.86
C VAL A 20 54.99 -97.28 -54.68
N ALA A 21 55.27 -98.08 -53.64
CA ALA A 21 56.55 -98.70 -53.41
C ALA A 21 56.93 -99.58 -54.61
N LEU A 22 58.16 -99.43 -55.13
CA LEU A 22 58.81 -100.46 -55.93
C LEU A 22 59.83 -101.18 -55.06
N SER A 23 59.63 -102.50 -55.04
CA SER A 23 60.19 -103.50 -54.14
C SER A 23 61.70 -103.65 -54.20
N ALA A 24 62.31 -103.90 -53.04
CA ALA A 24 63.65 -104.47 -52.91
C ALA A 24 63.74 -105.82 -53.66
N PHE A 25 64.61 -105.90 -54.67
CA PHE A 25 65.35 -107.10 -55.09
C PHE A 25 66.47 -106.67 -56.05
N ALA A 26 67.73 -106.92 -55.67
CA ALA A 26 68.91 -106.68 -56.48
C ALA A 26 68.89 -107.46 -57.81
N GLY A 27 69.14 -106.76 -58.91
CA GLY A 27 69.27 -107.25 -60.29
C GLY A 27 69.74 -106.11 -61.20
N PRO A 28 70.42 -106.37 -62.33
CA PRO A 28 71.35 -105.41 -62.94
C PRO A 28 70.68 -104.13 -63.49
N ALA A 29 71.21 -102.97 -63.05
CA ALA A 29 71.03 -101.54 -63.45
C ALA A 29 69.87 -101.18 -64.41
N ALA A 30 68.88 -100.46 -63.87
CA ALA A 30 67.79 -99.81 -64.60
C ALA A 30 67.71 -98.33 -64.20
N ALA A 31 67.65 -97.43 -65.19
CA ALA A 31 67.66 -95.98 -65.03
C ALA A 31 66.58 -95.45 -64.06
N ALA A 32 66.94 -94.52 -63.17
CA ALA A 32 66.01 -93.83 -62.27
C ALA A 32 65.22 -92.74 -63.04
N THR A 33 63.88 -92.73 -62.98
CA THR A 33 63.02 -91.80 -63.74
C THR A 33 62.03 -91.06 -62.83
N GLN A 34 61.84 -89.74 -63.01
CA GLN A 34 60.91 -88.88 -62.24
C GLN A 34 60.12 -87.92 -63.14
N THR A 35 58.98 -87.39 -62.66
CA THR A 35 58.13 -86.42 -63.38
C THR A 35 57.80 -85.20 -62.53
N VAL A 36 57.78 -84.02 -63.14
CA VAL A 36 57.46 -82.73 -62.50
C VAL A 36 56.39 -81.98 -63.30
N GLU A 37 55.33 -81.52 -62.64
CA GLU A 37 54.28 -80.70 -63.26
C GLU A 37 54.55 -79.20 -63.07
N LEU A 38 54.42 -78.43 -64.15
CA LEU A 38 54.56 -76.98 -64.15
C LEU A 38 53.36 -76.32 -64.85
N ASP A 39 52.91 -75.16 -64.40
CA ASP A 39 51.84 -74.39 -65.05
C ASP A 39 52.41 -73.62 -66.24
N GLU A 40 51.89 -73.87 -67.44
CA GLU A 40 52.46 -73.27 -68.65
C GLU A 40 52.31 -71.74 -68.67
N ALA A 41 51.23 -71.22 -68.07
CA ALA A 41 50.96 -69.78 -68.01
C ALA A 41 51.91 -69.02 -67.07
N LEU A 42 52.70 -69.73 -66.25
CA LEU A 42 53.63 -69.15 -65.29
C LEU A 42 55.08 -69.34 -65.76
N ASN A 43 55.80 -68.24 -65.97
CA ASN A 43 57.13 -68.26 -66.58
C ASN A 43 58.30 -68.36 -65.58
N ASP A 44 58.03 -68.34 -64.27
CA ASP A 44 59.02 -68.27 -63.20
C ASP A 44 58.83 -69.34 -62.10
N GLN A 45 58.11 -70.41 -62.41
CA GLN A 45 57.90 -71.53 -61.49
C GLN A 45 59.17 -72.39 -61.34
N GLN A 46 59.44 -72.86 -60.11
CA GLN A 46 60.50 -73.83 -59.80
C GLN A 46 59.95 -74.98 -58.96
N ARG A 47 60.40 -76.19 -59.26
CA ARG A 47 60.04 -77.43 -58.56
C ARG A 47 61.28 -78.30 -58.37
N ALA A 48 61.32 -79.12 -57.33
CA ALA A 48 62.44 -80.02 -57.07
C ALA A 48 61.97 -81.48 -57.01
N THR A 49 62.84 -82.40 -57.44
CA THR A 49 62.63 -83.86 -57.33
C THR A 49 63.95 -84.57 -57.01
N GLU A 50 63.91 -85.77 -56.46
CA GLU A 50 65.09 -86.53 -56.03
C GLU A 50 65.31 -87.81 -56.84
N PHE A 51 66.58 -88.16 -57.05
CA PHE A 51 67.06 -89.33 -57.77
C PHE A 51 68.07 -90.11 -56.92
N THR A 52 67.92 -91.43 -56.77
CA THR A 52 68.85 -92.29 -56.03
C THR A 52 69.24 -93.54 -56.83
N PHE A 53 70.46 -94.06 -56.61
CA PHE A 53 70.86 -95.38 -57.12
C PHE A 53 71.91 -96.07 -56.25
N THR A 54 71.98 -97.41 -56.30
CA THR A 54 72.93 -98.21 -55.51
C THR A 54 74.01 -98.90 -56.36
N PHE A 55 75.19 -99.17 -55.78
CA PHE A 55 76.25 -99.96 -56.40
C PHE A 55 77.05 -100.78 -55.39
N THR A 56 77.58 -101.94 -55.81
CA THR A 56 78.47 -102.77 -54.99
C THR A 56 79.93 -102.52 -55.35
N ALA A 57 80.76 -102.22 -54.35
CA ALA A 57 82.19 -101.99 -54.56
C ALA A 57 82.94 -103.29 -54.86
N SER A 58 83.80 -103.28 -55.87
CA SER A 58 84.57 -104.46 -56.33
C SER A 58 85.96 -104.58 -55.71
N GLY A 59 86.36 -103.63 -54.88
CA GLY A 59 87.64 -103.57 -54.18
C GLY A 59 87.60 -102.57 -53.03
N ASN A 60 88.60 -102.61 -52.15
CA ASN A 60 88.78 -101.56 -51.16
C ASN A 60 89.47 -100.38 -51.87
N ASP A 61 88.70 -99.36 -52.21
CA ASP A 61 89.16 -98.21 -53.01
C ASP A 61 88.52 -96.91 -52.48
N THR A 62 89.06 -95.75 -52.86
CA THR A 62 88.34 -94.48 -52.73
C THR A 62 87.62 -94.20 -54.05
N VAL A 63 86.31 -94.04 -54.02
CA VAL A 63 85.48 -93.68 -55.19
C VAL A 63 85.07 -92.22 -55.13
N THR A 64 84.74 -91.66 -56.30
CA THR A 64 84.17 -90.31 -56.43
C THR A 64 82.94 -90.34 -57.33
N ALA A 65 81.85 -89.74 -56.87
CA ALA A 65 80.63 -89.51 -57.62
C ALA A 65 80.75 -88.23 -58.47
N ASP A 66 80.12 -88.23 -59.63
CA ASP A 66 80.03 -87.04 -60.47
C ASP A 66 79.35 -85.91 -59.69
N SER A 67 80.10 -84.83 -59.48
CA SER A 67 79.59 -83.62 -58.82
C SER A 67 80.20 -82.41 -59.51
N GLY A 68 79.34 -81.50 -59.98
CA GLY A 68 79.76 -80.23 -60.56
C GLY A 68 79.04 -79.87 -61.87
N PRO A 69 79.35 -78.69 -62.43
CA PRO A 69 78.59 -78.10 -63.54
C PRO A 69 78.61 -78.90 -64.84
N SER A 70 79.52 -79.88 -65.00
CA SER A 70 79.51 -80.80 -66.15
C SER A 70 78.44 -81.89 -66.06
N PHE A 71 77.79 -82.05 -64.90
CA PHE A 71 76.66 -82.95 -64.67
C PHE A 71 75.31 -82.21 -64.57
N GLN A 72 75.32 -80.89 -64.83
CA GLN A 72 74.14 -80.01 -64.87
C GLN A 72 73.88 -79.57 -66.31
N GLY A 73 72.62 -79.30 -66.69
CA GLY A 73 72.27 -78.93 -68.07
C GLY A 73 70.93 -78.21 -68.20
N GLY A 74 70.91 -77.10 -68.95
CA GLY A 74 69.69 -76.37 -69.29
C GLY A 74 68.98 -75.78 -68.07
N ASN A 75 67.66 -76.01 -67.99
CA ASN A 75 66.77 -75.53 -66.92
C ASN A 75 66.62 -76.55 -65.77
N VAL A 76 67.52 -77.53 -65.71
CA VAL A 76 67.57 -78.56 -64.67
C VAL A 76 68.95 -78.59 -64.03
N ASN A 77 68.96 -78.46 -62.71
CA ASN A 77 70.19 -78.41 -61.92
C ASN A 77 70.26 -79.62 -60.97
N PHE A 78 71.28 -80.47 -61.13
CA PHE A 78 71.56 -81.59 -60.25
C PHE A 78 72.59 -81.24 -59.19
N GLU A 79 72.28 -81.55 -57.94
CA GLU A 79 73.16 -81.40 -56.79
C GLU A 79 73.37 -82.76 -56.10
N PHE A 80 74.62 -83.14 -55.86
CA PHE A 80 74.95 -84.35 -55.09
C PHE A 80 74.61 -84.11 -53.63
N GLU A 81 73.77 -84.95 -53.04
CA GLU A 81 73.38 -84.80 -51.64
C GLU A 81 74.20 -85.70 -50.70
N GLY A 82 74.43 -86.96 -51.08
CA GLY A 82 75.14 -87.89 -50.21
C GLY A 82 75.25 -89.32 -50.72
N TRP A 83 75.97 -90.11 -49.93
CA TRP A 83 76.11 -91.55 -50.07
C TRP A 83 75.95 -92.27 -48.72
N ASP A 84 75.44 -93.48 -48.77
CA ASP A 84 75.25 -94.37 -47.62
C ASP A 84 75.82 -95.77 -47.91
N ASP A 85 76.74 -96.27 -47.08
CA ASP A 85 77.17 -97.68 -47.04
C ASP A 85 76.09 -98.49 -46.32
N LEU A 86 75.31 -99.22 -47.10
CA LEU A 86 74.13 -99.94 -46.62
C LEU A 86 74.51 -101.13 -45.73
N ASP A 87 75.76 -101.62 -45.79
CA ASP A 87 76.23 -102.78 -45.03
C ASP A 87 76.94 -102.40 -43.72
N SER A 88 77.84 -101.41 -43.75
CA SER A 88 78.57 -100.97 -42.54
C SER A 88 77.84 -99.87 -41.75
N GLY A 89 76.88 -99.19 -42.39
CA GLY A 89 76.14 -98.06 -41.83
C GLY A 89 76.93 -96.75 -41.82
N ALA A 90 78.08 -96.71 -42.50
CA ALA A 90 78.83 -95.48 -42.69
C ALA A 90 78.20 -94.64 -43.80
N SER A 91 78.22 -93.32 -43.69
CA SER A 91 77.66 -92.44 -44.71
C SER A 91 78.40 -91.12 -44.77
N GLY A 92 78.14 -90.35 -45.83
CA GLY A 92 78.76 -89.05 -46.01
C GLY A 92 78.11 -88.23 -47.10
N SER A 93 78.30 -86.91 -47.01
CA SER A 93 77.88 -85.95 -48.03
C SER A 93 79.04 -85.47 -48.90
N SER A 94 80.25 -86.00 -48.67
CA SER A 94 81.40 -85.76 -49.54
C SER A 94 81.25 -86.63 -50.80
N PRO A 95 81.35 -86.06 -52.01
CA PRO A 95 81.24 -86.82 -53.25
C PRO A 95 82.40 -87.80 -53.46
N SER A 96 83.43 -87.81 -52.60
CA SER A 96 84.50 -88.80 -52.61
C SER A 96 84.64 -89.50 -51.25
N TRP A 97 84.73 -90.83 -51.26
CA TRP A 97 84.77 -91.67 -50.05
C TRP A 97 85.41 -93.04 -50.26
N ASP A 98 85.81 -93.67 -49.15
CA ASP A 98 86.37 -95.02 -49.14
C ASP A 98 85.26 -96.08 -49.13
N VAL A 99 85.33 -97.00 -50.09
CA VAL A 99 84.45 -98.16 -50.20
C VAL A 99 85.15 -99.44 -49.75
N GLN A 100 84.38 -100.36 -49.18
CA GLN A 100 84.87 -101.68 -48.79
C GLN A 100 84.42 -102.74 -49.81
N ASN A 101 85.33 -103.63 -50.18
CA ASN A 101 85.10 -104.67 -51.17
C ASN A 101 83.93 -105.57 -50.76
N GLY A 102 82.92 -105.62 -51.61
CA GLY A 102 81.69 -106.39 -51.41
C GLY A 102 80.56 -105.62 -50.73
N ASN A 103 80.79 -104.41 -50.20
CA ASN A 103 79.74 -103.59 -49.63
C ASN A 103 78.93 -102.87 -50.71
N GLU A 104 77.64 -102.67 -50.44
CA GLU A 104 76.69 -101.90 -51.25
C GLU A 104 76.56 -100.46 -50.75
N TYR A 105 76.54 -99.51 -51.68
CA TYR A 105 76.44 -98.07 -51.43
C TYR A 105 75.25 -97.49 -52.19
N GLU A 106 74.44 -96.65 -51.56
CA GLU A 106 73.43 -95.79 -52.20
C GLU A 106 73.99 -94.38 -52.42
N VAL A 107 73.59 -93.73 -53.51
CA VAL A 107 73.94 -92.35 -53.85
C VAL A 107 72.69 -91.56 -54.25
N THR A 108 72.59 -90.33 -53.75
CA THR A 108 71.42 -89.45 -53.94
C THR A 108 71.77 -88.12 -54.60
N TYR A 109 70.93 -87.69 -55.54
CA TYR A 109 70.96 -86.38 -56.20
C TYR A 109 69.60 -85.69 -56.12
N GLN A 110 69.58 -84.37 -55.90
CA GLN A 110 68.39 -83.54 -56.05
C GLN A 110 68.44 -82.77 -57.37
N ALA A 111 67.36 -82.83 -58.14
CA ALA A 111 67.15 -82.09 -59.37
C ALA A 111 66.19 -80.93 -59.12
N GLN A 112 66.64 -79.69 -59.34
CA GLN A 112 65.78 -78.51 -59.37
C GLN A 112 65.43 -78.17 -60.81
N VAL A 113 64.13 -78.10 -61.09
CA VAL A 113 63.50 -77.91 -62.40
C VAL A 113 62.86 -76.54 -62.43
N SER A 114 63.30 -75.69 -63.34
CA SER A 114 62.71 -74.36 -63.56
C SER A 114 61.82 -74.36 -64.80
N SER A 115 60.90 -73.39 -64.87
CA SER A 115 60.04 -73.14 -66.04
C SER A 115 60.87 -73.08 -67.33
N GLY A 116 60.38 -73.77 -68.36
CA GLY A 116 61.11 -73.99 -69.63
C GLY A 116 61.99 -75.25 -69.64
N ALA A 117 62.02 -76.05 -68.58
CA ALA A 117 62.63 -77.38 -68.61
C ALA A 117 61.86 -78.33 -69.55
N ASN A 118 62.60 -79.25 -70.18
CA ASN A 118 62.07 -80.28 -71.07
C ASN A 118 62.52 -81.65 -70.56
N ASP A 119 61.87 -82.70 -71.08
CA ASP A 119 62.28 -84.08 -70.84
C ASP A 119 63.73 -84.30 -71.25
N GLU A 120 64.57 -84.74 -70.32
CA GLU A 120 65.99 -84.96 -70.57
C GLU A 120 66.59 -86.02 -69.63
N SER A 121 67.74 -86.59 -70.02
CA SER A 121 68.39 -87.70 -69.31
C SER A 121 69.87 -87.44 -69.06
N TRP A 122 70.37 -87.76 -67.86
CA TRP A 122 71.76 -87.59 -67.44
C TRP A 122 72.35 -88.92 -66.95
N THR A 123 73.66 -89.12 -67.06
CA THR A 123 74.31 -90.36 -66.56
C THR A 123 75.22 -90.04 -65.39
N ALA A 124 74.84 -90.47 -64.19
CA ALA A 124 75.63 -90.31 -62.97
C ALA A 124 76.64 -91.45 -62.86
N THR A 125 77.92 -91.14 -62.63
CA THR A 125 78.97 -92.15 -62.46
C THR A 125 79.66 -92.02 -61.11
N VAL A 126 79.90 -93.16 -60.46
CA VAL A 126 80.77 -93.31 -59.29
C VAL A 126 81.95 -94.17 -59.69
N SER A 127 83.18 -93.65 -59.59
CA SER A 127 84.36 -94.43 -59.99
C SER A 127 85.60 -94.18 -59.13
N GLY A 128 86.40 -95.22 -58.95
CA GLY A 128 87.63 -95.20 -58.16
C GLY A 128 88.30 -96.57 -58.06
N GLY A 129 89.56 -96.66 -58.50
CA GLY A 129 90.35 -97.88 -58.48
C GLY A 129 89.75 -98.98 -59.35
N SER A 130 89.36 -100.09 -58.72
CA SER A 130 88.68 -101.21 -59.39
C SER A 130 87.16 -101.02 -59.49
N THR A 131 86.58 -100.13 -58.68
CA THR A 131 85.13 -99.89 -58.60
C THR A 131 84.71 -98.81 -59.60
N SER A 132 83.75 -99.13 -60.46
CA SER A 132 83.09 -98.16 -61.34
C SER A 132 81.64 -98.58 -61.55
N ALA A 133 80.70 -97.68 -61.28
CA ALA A 133 79.27 -97.85 -61.47
C ALA A 133 78.69 -96.58 -62.09
N SER A 134 77.71 -96.73 -62.97
CA SER A 134 77.00 -95.60 -63.56
C SER A 134 75.53 -95.93 -63.74
N GLU A 135 74.67 -94.94 -63.53
CA GLU A 135 73.22 -95.05 -63.71
C GLU A 135 72.69 -93.85 -64.50
N THR A 136 71.63 -94.05 -65.28
CA THR A 136 70.98 -92.95 -66.01
C THR A 136 69.80 -92.39 -65.20
N LEU A 137 69.69 -91.07 -65.10
CA LEU A 137 68.62 -90.32 -64.45
C LEU A 137 67.76 -89.66 -65.54
N ASN A 138 66.46 -89.98 -65.63
CA ASN A 138 65.52 -89.40 -66.59
C ASN A 138 64.52 -88.48 -65.88
N LEU A 139 64.39 -87.23 -66.32
CA LEU A 139 63.36 -86.31 -65.85
C LEU A 139 62.34 -86.08 -66.97
N ASN A 140 61.05 -86.22 -66.66
CA ASN A 140 59.96 -85.78 -67.52
C ASN A 140 59.29 -84.52 -66.93
N VAL A 141 58.86 -83.58 -67.77
CA VAL A 141 58.21 -82.33 -67.37
C VAL A 141 56.87 -82.20 -68.07
N ASP A 142 55.78 -82.17 -67.29
CA ASP A 142 54.42 -82.02 -67.80
C ASP A 142 53.93 -80.58 -67.57
N TYR A 143 53.49 -79.90 -68.64
CA TYR A 143 52.96 -78.54 -68.54
C TYR A 143 51.43 -78.55 -68.49
N LEU A 144 50.87 -77.98 -67.41
CA LEU A 144 49.43 -77.81 -67.21
C LEU A 144 48.96 -76.54 -67.90
N GLN A 145 48.01 -76.67 -68.81
CA GLN A 145 47.48 -75.55 -69.59
C GLN A 145 46.11 -75.09 -69.05
N PRO A 146 45.87 -73.77 -68.95
CA PRO A 146 44.54 -73.22 -68.79
C PRO A 146 43.70 -73.41 -70.07
N ARG A 147 42.37 -73.28 -69.93
CA ARG A 147 41.44 -73.27 -71.06
C ARG A 147 40.18 -72.49 -70.71
N PHE A 148 39.80 -71.50 -71.52
CA PHE A 148 38.52 -70.81 -71.34
C PHE A 148 37.33 -71.77 -71.45
N GLY A 149 36.38 -71.59 -70.55
CA GLY A 149 35.06 -72.21 -70.55
C GLY A 149 34.01 -71.25 -71.12
N ALA A 150 32.80 -71.26 -70.54
CA ALA A 150 31.73 -70.39 -71.01
C ALA A 150 31.95 -68.92 -70.61
N THR A 151 31.45 -68.00 -71.45
CA THR A 151 31.34 -66.56 -71.18
C THR A 151 29.88 -66.13 -71.12
N ASP A 152 29.59 -65.16 -70.26
CA ASP A 152 28.25 -64.57 -70.15
C ASP A 152 27.95 -63.57 -71.28
N SER A 153 26.67 -63.28 -71.48
CA SER A 153 26.21 -62.24 -72.41
C SER A 153 25.11 -61.37 -71.79
N PRO A 154 25.49 -60.36 -70.99
CA PRO A 154 24.52 -59.51 -70.30
C PRO A 154 23.82 -58.54 -71.26
N THR A 155 22.58 -58.19 -70.95
CA THR A 155 21.81 -57.13 -71.61
C THR A 155 21.37 -56.12 -70.57
N GLU A 156 21.64 -54.85 -70.77
CA GLU A 156 21.24 -53.75 -69.88
C GLU A 156 20.49 -52.64 -70.62
N THR A 157 19.55 -51.97 -69.95
CA THR A 157 18.84 -50.81 -70.52
C THR A 157 19.36 -49.54 -69.87
N LEU A 158 19.79 -48.59 -70.71
CA LEU A 158 20.32 -47.30 -70.30
C LEU A 158 19.35 -46.19 -70.69
N ILE A 159 18.81 -45.52 -69.68
CA ILE A 159 17.78 -44.49 -69.84
C ILE A 159 18.40 -43.14 -69.51
N PHE A 160 18.26 -42.18 -70.43
CA PHE A 160 18.62 -40.80 -70.14
C PHE A 160 17.54 -40.15 -69.28
N THR A 161 17.94 -39.63 -68.13
CA THR A 161 17.08 -38.88 -67.22
C THR A 161 17.37 -37.38 -67.22
N ASP A 162 18.43 -36.95 -67.91
CA ASP A 162 18.83 -35.56 -68.08
C ASP A 162 19.69 -35.40 -69.36
N THR A 163 20.30 -34.23 -69.57
CA THR A 163 21.17 -33.93 -70.72
C THR A 163 22.60 -34.48 -70.58
N ASN A 164 22.95 -35.13 -69.48
CA ASN A 164 24.31 -35.63 -69.23
C ASN A 164 24.50 -37.01 -69.86
N ASP A 165 25.76 -37.46 -69.91
CA ASP A 165 26.07 -38.83 -70.28
C ASP A 165 25.40 -39.78 -69.29
N ALA A 166 24.71 -40.79 -69.81
CA ALA A 166 24.15 -41.85 -68.98
C ALA A 166 25.14 -43.02 -68.97
N SER A 167 25.32 -43.66 -67.81
CA SER A 167 26.30 -44.74 -67.64
C SER A 167 25.71 -45.97 -66.96
N THR A 168 26.30 -47.12 -67.25
CA THR A 168 25.97 -48.42 -66.64
C THR A 168 27.20 -49.33 -66.62
N GLU A 169 27.21 -50.32 -65.73
CA GLU A 169 28.24 -51.36 -65.69
C GLU A 169 27.74 -52.64 -66.37
N LEU A 170 28.63 -53.36 -67.03
CA LEU A 170 28.38 -54.69 -67.60
C LEU A 170 29.37 -55.71 -67.05
N ASP A 171 28.87 -56.71 -66.33
CA ASP A 171 29.68 -57.78 -65.76
C ASP A 171 29.75 -58.98 -66.72
N ILE A 172 30.94 -59.24 -67.26
CA ILE A 172 31.22 -60.38 -68.13
C ILE A 172 31.89 -61.48 -67.32
N GLY A 173 31.14 -62.51 -66.94
CA GLY A 173 31.67 -63.73 -66.33
C GLY A 173 32.37 -64.64 -67.36
N PHE A 174 33.45 -65.30 -66.95
CA PHE A 174 34.15 -66.32 -67.75
C PHE A 174 34.78 -67.43 -66.89
N ASP A 175 34.89 -68.64 -67.41
CA ASP A 175 35.43 -69.80 -66.68
C ASP A 175 36.84 -70.25 -67.15
N ASN A 176 37.65 -70.84 -66.26
CA ASN A 176 38.87 -71.60 -66.59
C ASN A 176 38.62 -73.10 -66.41
N ASP A 177 38.22 -73.78 -67.47
CA ASP A 177 37.99 -75.23 -67.51
C ASP A 177 39.29 -76.07 -67.60
N GLY A 178 40.45 -75.41 -67.75
CA GLY A 178 41.75 -76.07 -67.82
C GLY A 178 42.29 -76.51 -66.45
N PRO A 179 43.14 -77.55 -66.38
CA PRO A 179 43.79 -77.95 -65.14
C PRO A 179 44.93 -76.99 -64.70
N GLY A 180 45.48 -76.20 -65.62
CA GLY A 180 46.51 -75.20 -65.32
C GLY A 180 45.91 -73.84 -64.95
N VAL A 181 46.70 -73.02 -64.26
CA VAL A 181 46.29 -71.66 -63.90
C VAL A 181 46.17 -70.77 -65.15
N MET A 182 45.10 -69.99 -65.25
CA MET A 182 44.89 -68.99 -66.29
C MET A 182 45.32 -67.63 -65.77
N VAL A 183 46.26 -66.98 -66.45
CA VAL A 183 46.63 -65.59 -66.18
C VAL A 183 46.09 -64.75 -67.31
N LEU A 184 45.27 -63.76 -66.99
CA LEU A 184 44.62 -62.94 -68.01
C LEU A 184 45.56 -61.84 -68.47
N ASP A 185 45.67 -61.68 -69.78
CA ASP A 185 46.56 -60.69 -70.39
C ASP A 185 45.79 -59.42 -70.73
N SER A 186 44.69 -59.55 -71.45
CA SER A 186 43.91 -58.40 -71.88
C SER A 186 42.46 -58.74 -72.17
N VAL A 187 41.60 -57.71 -72.07
CA VAL A 187 40.28 -57.69 -72.69
C VAL A 187 40.32 -56.65 -73.79
N ASN A 188 40.07 -57.09 -75.01
CA ASN A 188 39.99 -56.20 -76.16
C ASN A 188 38.54 -56.04 -76.57
N LEU A 189 38.08 -54.80 -76.69
CA LEU A 189 36.75 -54.48 -77.19
C LEU A 189 36.83 -54.49 -78.72
N ASP A 190 36.20 -55.49 -79.33
CA ASP A 190 36.24 -55.74 -80.76
C ASP A 190 35.30 -54.80 -81.52
N SER A 191 34.17 -54.46 -80.91
CA SER A 191 33.27 -53.44 -81.44
C SER A 191 32.57 -52.67 -80.33
N THR A 192 32.70 -51.34 -80.37
CA THR A 192 31.90 -50.40 -79.60
C THR A 192 31.17 -49.46 -80.55
N PRO A 193 29.87 -49.21 -80.35
CA PRO A 193 29.13 -48.27 -81.18
C PRO A 193 29.63 -46.83 -81.00
N SER A 194 29.51 -46.00 -82.05
CA SER A 194 29.96 -44.60 -81.99
C SER A 194 29.13 -43.78 -80.99
N GLY A 195 29.82 -43.05 -80.09
CA GLY A 195 29.21 -42.27 -79.01
C GLY A 195 28.91 -43.09 -77.75
N ILE A 196 29.29 -44.37 -77.74
CA ILE A 196 29.25 -45.25 -76.57
C ILE A 196 30.70 -45.55 -76.19
N ASP A 197 31.15 -44.92 -75.11
CA ASP A 197 32.47 -45.14 -74.54
C ASP A 197 32.41 -46.32 -73.60
N VAL A 198 33.13 -47.39 -73.96
CA VAL A 198 33.23 -48.60 -73.14
C VAL A 198 34.68 -48.76 -72.72
N SER A 199 34.89 -48.97 -71.43
CA SER A 199 36.22 -49.24 -70.89
C SER A 199 36.18 -50.40 -69.92
N VAL A 200 37.26 -51.15 -69.86
CA VAL A 200 37.38 -52.26 -68.90
C VAL A 200 37.70 -51.66 -67.54
N ALA A 201 36.72 -51.67 -66.64
CA ALA A 201 36.85 -51.14 -65.28
C ALA A 201 37.75 -52.04 -64.44
N SER A 202 37.57 -53.36 -64.57
CA SER A 202 38.40 -54.35 -63.87
C SER A 202 38.43 -55.70 -64.58
N LEU A 203 39.52 -56.44 -64.39
CA LEU A 203 39.72 -57.80 -64.90
C LEU A 203 40.33 -58.68 -63.82
N SER A 204 39.82 -59.91 -63.72
CA SER A 204 40.41 -60.94 -62.85
C SER A 204 41.80 -61.33 -63.36
N ASN A 205 42.86 -61.06 -62.59
CA ASN A 205 44.25 -61.24 -63.05
C ASN A 205 44.71 -62.70 -63.17
N GLN A 206 44.25 -63.57 -62.27
CA GLN A 206 44.62 -64.98 -62.24
C GLN A 206 43.43 -65.82 -61.78
N VAL A 207 43.15 -66.89 -62.51
CA VAL A 207 42.06 -67.82 -62.25
C VAL A 207 42.66 -69.23 -62.15
N ASP A 208 42.55 -69.84 -60.98
CA ASP A 208 43.04 -71.21 -60.74
C ASP A 208 42.39 -72.21 -61.72
N GLY A 209 43.04 -73.36 -61.95
CA GLY A 209 42.47 -74.43 -62.77
C GLY A 209 41.11 -74.90 -62.22
N GLY A 210 40.07 -74.86 -63.06
CA GLY A 210 38.67 -75.15 -62.69
C GLY A 210 37.92 -74.00 -61.99
N GLY A 211 38.48 -72.79 -61.94
CA GLY A 211 37.86 -71.59 -61.34
C GLY A 211 37.10 -70.71 -62.34
N SER A 212 36.52 -69.61 -61.86
CA SER A 212 35.82 -68.59 -62.66
C SER A 212 36.37 -67.18 -62.39
N GLY A 213 36.31 -66.31 -63.39
CA GLY A 213 36.71 -64.90 -63.34
C GLY A 213 35.63 -63.97 -63.90
N THR A 214 35.83 -62.67 -63.72
CA THR A 214 34.94 -61.61 -64.21
C THR A 214 35.75 -60.48 -64.83
N ALA A 215 35.21 -59.90 -65.90
CA ALA A 215 35.61 -58.63 -66.49
C ALA A 215 34.45 -57.64 -66.39
N VAL A 216 34.64 -56.51 -65.72
CA VAL A 216 33.62 -55.47 -65.57
C VAL A 216 33.89 -54.37 -66.59
N LEU A 217 32.87 -53.98 -67.35
CA LEU A 217 32.95 -52.89 -68.32
C LEU A 217 32.14 -51.69 -67.84
N ASP A 218 32.76 -50.52 -67.79
CA ASP A 218 32.06 -49.24 -67.64
C ASP A 218 31.61 -48.77 -69.01
N VAL A 219 30.30 -48.56 -69.15
CA VAL A 219 29.68 -48.04 -70.37
C VAL A 219 29.14 -46.64 -70.09
N SER A 220 29.58 -45.66 -70.86
CA SER A 220 29.05 -44.28 -70.86
C SER A 220 28.52 -43.95 -72.25
N VAL A 221 27.29 -43.47 -72.32
CA VAL A 221 26.61 -43.13 -73.58
C VAL A 221 26.42 -41.62 -73.64
N ASP A 222 26.88 -41.01 -74.72
CA ASP A 222 26.74 -39.58 -74.96
C ASP A 222 25.27 -39.21 -75.33
N PRO A 223 24.75 -38.04 -74.89
CA PRO A 223 23.42 -37.55 -75.20
C PRO A 223 23.15 -37.30 -76.70
N SER A 224 24.15 -37.37 -77.58
CA SER A 224 23.99 -37.34 -79.04
C SER A 224 23.68 -38.71 -79.67
N VAL A 225 23.89 -39.83 -78.97
CA VAL A 225 23.58 -41.18 -79.48
C VAL A 225 22.06 -41.35 -79.66
N SER A 226 21.61 -41.89 -80.80
CA SER A 226 20.17 -42.14 -80.98
C SER A 226 19.65 -43.22 -80.05
N ALA A 227 18.38 -43.17 -79.67
CA ALA A 227 17.76 -44.29 -78.96
C ALA A 227 17.74 -45.57 -79.83
N GLY A 228 18.00 -46.74 -79.24
CA GLY A 228 18.05 -48.04 -79.93
C GLY A 228 18.92 -49.09 -79.21
N ASP A 229 19.01 -50.30 -79.78
CA ASP A 229 19.83 -51.39 -79.25
C ASP A 229 21.24 -51.38 -79.84
N TYR A 230 22.22 -51.64 -78.98
CA TYR A 230 23.63 -51.50 -79.26
C TYR A 230 24.41 -52.68 -78.70
N THR A 231 25.08 -53.44 -79.55
CA THR A 231 25.91 -54.57 -79.11
C THR A 231 27.35 -54.12 -78.90
N ILE A 232 27.91 -54.50 -77.75
CA ILE A 232 29.32 -54.41 -77.40
C ILE A 232 29.88 -55.82 -77.49
N SER A 233 30.90 -56.03 -78.31
CA SER A 233 31.58 -57.33 -78.39
C SER A 233 33.03 -57.18 -78.01
N GLY A 234 33.57 -58.16 -77.31
CA GLY A 234 34.98 -58.18 -76.96
C GLY A 234 35.54 -59.59 -76.86
N THR A 235 36.85 -59.67 -76.74
CA THR A 235 37.58 -60.92 -76.61
C THR A 235 38.52 -60.83 -75.42
N ILE A 236 38.39 -61.79 -74.51
CA ILE A 236 39.25 -61.98 -73.35
C ILE A 236 40.39 -62.90 -73.77
N THR A 237 41.63 -62.52 -73.48
CA THR A 237 42.84 -63.26 -73.87
C THR A 237 43.66 -63.59 -72.62
N ASP A 238 44.10 -64.84 -72.51
CA ASP A 238 45.06 -65.25 -71.48
C ASP A 238 46.52 -65.07 -71.94
N SER A 239 47.46 -65.19 -71.01
CA SER A 239 48.90 -65.00 -71.25
C SER A 239 49.52 -66.03 -72.20
N LEU A 240 48.82 -67.13 -72.48
CA LEU A 240 49.23 -68.16 -73.43
C LEU A 240 48.63 -67.93 -74.83
N GLY A 241 47.81 -66.90 -74.98
CA GLY A 241 47.15 -66.56 -76.24
C GLY A 241 45.90 -67.38 -76.51
N ASN A 242 45.37 -68.10 -75.51
CA ASN A 242 43.99 -68.60 -75.61
C ASN A 242 43.05 -67.40 -75.51
N THR A 243 41.95 -67.46 -76.25
CA THR A 243 41.00 -66.36 -76.32
C THR A 243 39.58 -66.86 -76.23
N GLU A 244 38.69 -66.11 -75.59
CA GLU A 244 37.25 -66.35 -75.61
C GLU A 244 36.51 -65.03 -75.87
N SER A 245 35.52 -65.08 -76.76
CA SER A 245 34.73 -63.90 -77.10
C SER A 245 33.47 -63.80 -76.24
N PHE A 246 33.01 -62.58 -76.02
CA PHE A 246 31.74 -62.27 -75.36
C PHE A 246 30.98 -61.20 -76.15
N ASN A 247 29.66 -61.17 -75.95
CA ASN A 247 28.82 -60.08 -76.42
C ASN A 247 27.98 -59.57 -75.25
N ALA A 248 27.79 -58.26 -75.18
CA ALA A 248 26.85 -57.63 -74.30
C ALA A 248 25.97 -56.66 -75.09
N GLU A 249 24.75 -56.44 -74.66
CA GLU A 249 23.81 -55.55 -75.33
C GLU A 249 23.41 -54.40 -74.40
N ILE A 250 23.38 -53.18 -74.94
CA ILE A 250 22.80 -52.03 -74.25
C ILE A 250 21.65 -51.46 -75.07
N GLU A 251 20.52 -51.21 -74.44
CA GLU A 251 19.38 -50.53 -75.04
C GLU A 251 19.35 -49.08 -74.57
N VAL A 252 19.59 -48.12 -75.47
CA VAL A 252 19.57 -46.69 -75.17
C VAL A 252 18.16 -46.14 -75.35
N ARG A 253 17.61 -45.53 -74.30
CA ARG A 253 16.29 -44.86 -74.31
C ARG A 253 16.44 -43.39 -73.96
N LYS A 254 15.73 -42.52 -74.70
CA LYS A 254 15.75 -41.05 -74.55
C LYS A 254 14.34 -40.49 -74.42
N PRO A 255 13.71 -40.69 -73.27
CA PRO A 255 12.38 -40.17 -73.00
C PRO A 255 12.42 -38.64 -72.81
N PRO A 256 11.27 -37.94 -72.85
CA PRO A 256 11.21 -36.52 -72.52
C PRO A 256 11.49 -36.34 -71.02
N VAL A 257 12.23 -35.28 -70.67
CA VAL A 257 12.52 -34.90 -69.28
C VAL A 257 11.97 -33.51 -69.06
N ILE A 258 11.16 -33.32 -68.02
CA ILE A 258 10.54 -32.04 -67.73
C ILE A 258 11.10 -31.41 -66.45
N SER A 259 10.96 -30.09 -66.33
CA SER A 259 11.11 -29.36 -65.08
C SER A 259 10.00 -28.33 -64.93
N ALA A 260 9.61 -28.04 -63.69
CA ALA A 260 8.62 -27.04 -63.33
C ALA A 260 8.99 -26.43 -61.97
N ASP A 261 8.59 -25.18 -61.73
CA ASP A 261 8.81 -24.50 -60.45
C ASP A 261 7.76 -24.88 -59.39
N ASP A 262 8.15 -24.79 -58.11
CA ASP A 262 7.23 -24.87 -56.97
C ASP A 262 6.19 -23.75 -57.03
N VAL A 263 5.00 -24.01 -56.47
CA VAL A 263 3.84 -23.14 -56.56
C VAL A 263 3.40 -22.70 -55.17
N ASP A 264 3.41 -21.40 -54.92
CA ASP A 264 2.73 -20.80 -53.77
C ASP A 264 1.51 -20.02 -54.26
N VAL A 265 0.32 -20.51 -53.93
CA VAL A 265 -0.95 -19.84 -54.28
C VAL A 265 -1.36 -18.76 -53.26
N GLY A 266 -0.60 -18.61 -52.17
CA GLY A 266 -0.90 -17.73 -51.05
C GLY A 266 -2.17 -18.11 -50.31
N GLY A 267 -2.81 -17.11 -49.68
CA GLY A 267 -4.06 -17.28 -48.96
C GLY A 267 -5.24 -17.57 -49.90
N VAL A 268 -5.88 -18.72 -49.71
CA VAL A 268 -7.09 -19.15 -50.43
C VAL A 268 -8.28 -18.97 -49.52
N LEU A 269 -9.25 -18.15 -49.94
CA LEU A 269 -10.45 -17.94 -49.14
C LEU A 269 -11.24 -19.23 -48.98
N ILE A 270 -11.77 -19.47 -47.77
CA ILE A 270 -12.55 -20.65 -47.44
C ILE A 270 -13.73 -20.83 -48.39
N GLY A 271 -13.84 -22.01 -49.01
CA GLY A 271 -14.85 -22.33 -50.02
C GLY A 271 -14.58 -21.70 -51.40
N GLU A 272 -13.47 -20.99 -51.58
CA GLU A 272 -13.00 -20.45 -52.85
C GLU A 272 -11.74 -21.18 -53.33
N SER A 273 -11.24 -20.78 -54.51
CA SER A 273 -10.06 -21.36 -55.13
C SER A 273 -9.19 -20.30 -55.79
N ASN A 274 -7.88 -20.42 -55.65
CA ASN A 274 -6.90 -19.64 -56.40
C ASN A 274 -6.28 -20.49 -57.51
N THR A 275 -5.89 -19.86 -58.60
CA THR A 275 -5.26 -20.54 -59.75
C THR A 275 -3.99 -19.80 -60.14
N VAL A 276 -2.91 -20.56 -60.32
CA VAL A 276 -1.58 -20.06 -60.73
C VAL A 276 -1.12 -20.83 -61.96
N ASP A 277 -0.64 -20.11 -62.97
CA ASP A 277 -0.04 -20.70 -64.16
C ASP A 277 1.38 -21.18 -63.86
N VAL A 278 1.67 -22.45 -64.14
CA VAL A 278 2.99 -23.07 -63.99
C VAL A 278 3.54 -23.43 -65.34
N THR A 279 4.78 -23.05 -65.60
CA THR A 279 5.45 -23.41 -66.86
C THR A 279 6.14 -24.76 -66.69
N ILE A 280 5.84 -25.70 -67.58
CA ILE A 280 6.56 -26.96 -67.73
C ILE A 280 7.50 -26.84 -68.93
N GLU A 281 8.77 -27.13 -68.72
CA GLU A 281 9.79 -27.09 -69.76
C GLU A 281 10.35 -28.48 -70.04
N GLU A 282 10.46 -28.89 -71.30
CA GLU A 282 11.24 -30.08 -71.66
C GLU A 282 12.72 -29.70 -71.70
N VAL A 283 13.48 -30.22 -70.75
CA VAL A 283 14.86 -29.76 -70.48
C VAL A 283 15.92 -30.62 -71.15
N ALA A 284 15.60 -31.86 -71.55
CA ALA A 284 16.59 -32.76 -72.12
C ALA A 284 16.81 -32.60 -73.62
N GLY A 285 15.84 -32.03 -74.35
CA GLY A 285 15.94 -31.75 -75.78
C GLY A 285 15.89 -33.00 -76.67
N PHE A 286 15.59 -34.18 -76.11
CA PHE A 286 15.61 -35.44 -76.85
C PHE A 286 14.31 -35.73 -77.59
N SER A 287 13.19 -35.51 -76.90
CA SER A 287 11.85 -35.75 -77.43
C SER A 287 10.90 -34.75 -76.78
N GLY A 288 9.84 -34.38 -77.51
CA GLY A 288 8.83 -33.48 -76.99
C GLY A 288 7.93 -34.17 -75.97
N VAL A 289 7.26 -33.37 -75.14
CA VAL A 289 6.23 -33.87 -74.23
C VAL A 289 4.90 -33.95 -74.99
N ASP A 290 4.18 -35.06 -74.84
CA ASP A 290 2.80 -35.22 -75.32
C ASP A 290 1.95 -35.73 -74.15
N GLY A 291 1.47 -34.78 -73.36
CA GLY A 291 0.77 -35.02 -72.11
C GLY A 291 1.70 -35.32 -70.94
N VAL A 292 1.31 -34.79 -69.79
CA VAL A 292 1.91 -35.03 -68.48
C VAL A 292 0.86 -35.70 -67.60
N LYS A 293 1.23 -36.84 -67.00
CA LYS A 293 0.46 -37.45 -65.92
C LYS A 293 0.75 -36.68 -64.65
N VAL A 294 -0.31 -36.24 -64.02
CA VAL A 294 -0.25 -35.61 -62.71
C VAL A 294 -0.61 -36.67 -61.68
N ASN A 295 0.26 -36.83 -60.70
CA ASN A 295 -0.03 -37.58 -59.50
C ASN A 295 0.14 -36.65 -58.30
N VAL A 296 -0.96 -36.31 -57.64
CA VAL A 296 -0.90 -35.50 -56.42
C VAL A 296 -0.60 -36.44 -55.25
N ILE A 297 0.54 -36.22 -54.61
CA ILE A 297 0.99 -36.91 -53.41
C ILE A 297 0.64 -36.05 -52.20
N GLY A 298 0.05 -36.71 -51.21
CA GLY A 298 -0.42 -36.06 -49.99
C GLY A 298 -1.87 -35.62 -50.10
N THR A 299 -2.44 -35.31 -48.95
CA THR A 299 -3.77 -34.73 -48.80
C THR A 299 -3.67 -33.70 -47.69
N SER A 300 -3.90 -32.42 -48.00
CA SER A 300 -4.35 -31.50 -46.96
C SER A 300 -5.80 -31.84 -46.63
N ASP A 301 -6.13 -31.87 -45.34
CA ASP A 301 -7.48 -32.16 -44.85
C ASP A 301 -8.43 -30.96 -45.03
N ASP A 302 -7.88 -29.78 -45.35
CA ASP A 302 -8.59 -28.49 -45.37
C ASP A 302 -8.68 -27.87 -46.78
N GLY A 303 -8.34 -28.64 -47.81
CA GLY A 303 -8.42 -28.19 -49.20
C GLY A 303 -8.12 -29.26 -50.24
N ALA A 304 -8.12 -28.83 -51.49
CA ALA A 304 -7.77 -29.68 -52.62
C ALA A 304 -6.94 -28.93 -53.66
N VAL A 305 -5.93 -29.61 -54.21
CA VAL A 305 -5.20 -29.17 -55.40
C VAL A 305 -5.68 -29.93 -56.63
N THR A 306 -5.89 -29.20 -57.72
CA THR A 306 -6.18 -29.73 -59.05
C THR A 306 -5.20 -29.11 -60.03
N VAL A 307 -4.62 -29.95 -60.89
CA VAL A 307 -3.78 -29.48 -61.99
C VAL A 307 -4.53 -29.67 -63.30
N GLU A 308 -4.85 -28.57 -63.96
CA GLU A 308 -5.54 -28.54 -65.25
C GLU A 308 -4.54 -28.31 -66.39
N GLY A 309 -4.91 -28.73 -67.60
CA GLY A 309 -4.07 -28.58 -68.79
C GLY A 309 -2.94 -29.60 -68.95
N ALA A 310 -2.43 -30.21 -67.87
CA ALA A 310 -1.28 -31.12 -67.90
C ALA A 310 -1.43 -32.31 -68.88
N GLY A 311 -2.61 -32.94 -68.95
CA GLY A 311 -2.86 -34.04 -69.88
C GLY A 311 -2.85 -33.64 -71.36
N PHE A 312 -2.92 -32.34 -71.65
CA PHE A 312 -2.85 -31.76 -73.00
C PHE A 312 -1.56 -30.97 -73.23
N ALA A 313 -0.71 -30.84 -72.20
CA ALA A 313 0.54 -30.12 -72.29
C ALA A 313 1.40 -30.75 -73.38
N SER A 314 1.83 -29.94 -74.35
CA SER A 314 2.57 -30.44 -75.50
C SER A 314 3.70 -29.50 -75.86
N THR A 315 4.91 -30.05 -75.85
CA THR A 315 6.12 -29.32 -76.18
C THR A 315 6.86 -30.03 -77.31
N GLY A 316 7.60 -29.26 -78.12
CA GLY A 316 8.70 -29.83 -78.88
C GLY A 316 9.89 -30.13 -77.97
N PRO A 317 10.92 -30.85 -78.45
CA PRO A 317 12.17 -30.99 -77.69
C PRO A 317 12.77 -29.61 -77.37
N GLY A 318 13.12 -29.36 -76.11
CA GLY A 318 13.60 -28.07 -75.61
C GLY A 318 12.54 -26.96 -75.51
N GLY A 319 11.25 -27.30 -75.69
CA GLY A 319 10.14 -26.36 -75.63
C GLY A 319 9.42 -26.36 -74.27
N SER A 320 8.56 -25.37 -74.05
CA SER A 320 7.75 -25.25 -72.84
C SER A 320 6.27 -25.06 -73.15
N ASP A 321 5.43 -25.40 -72.18
CA ASP A 321 3.98 -25.18 -72.18
C ASP A 321 3.52 -24.81 -70.76
N THR A 322 2.32 -24.27 -70.61
CA THR A 322 1.77 -23.86 -69.32
C THR A 322 0.65 -24.77 -68.86
N ILE A 323 0.68 -25.16 -67.60
CA ILE A 323 -0.41 -25.84 -66.89
C ILE A 323 -0.99 -24.90 -65.83
N GLU A 324 -2.21 -25.15 -65.40
CA GLU A 324 -2.86 -24.36 -64.34
C GLU A 324 -2.91 -25.21 -63.07
N VAL A 325 -2.38 -24.68 -61.97
CA VAL A 325 -2.51 -25.28 -60.65
C VAL A 325 -3.55 -24.50 -59.88
N GLN A 326 -4.67 -25.15 -59.59
CA GLN A 326 -5.76 -24.61 -58.80
C GLN A 326 -5.74 -25.22 -57.41
N VAL A 327 -5.66 -24.38 -56.39
CA VAL A 327 -5.83 -24.79 -54.98
C VAL A 327 -7.13 -24.21 -54.48
N SER A 328 -7.93 -25.06 -53.84
CA SER A 328 -9.20 -24.70 -53.20
C SER A 328 -9.12 -24.98 -51.72
N ALA A 329 -9.69 -24.09 -50.91
CA ALA A 329 -9.88 -24.31 -49.48
C ALA A 329 -11.29 -24.89 -49.26
N ASP A 330 -11.37 -25.98 -48.49
CA ASP A 330 -12.65 -26.63 -48.23
C ASP A 330 -13.56 -25.73 -47.40
N SER A 331 -14.88 -25.79 -47.64
CA SER A 331 -15.86 -24.91 -46.96
C SER A 331 -15.95 -25.10 -45.43
N ASP A 332 -15.35 -26.17 -44.92
CA ASP A 332 -15.22 -26.53 -43.51
C ASP A 332 -13.75 -26.61 -43.05
N GLY A 333 -12.81 -26.13 -43.88
CA GLY A 333 -11.39 -26.11 -43.58
C GLY A 333 -11.05 -25.24 -42.36
N VAL A 334 -10.05 -25.65 -41.60
CA VAL A 334 -9.54 -24.91 -40.44
C VAL A 334 -8.85 -23.63 -40.91
N GLN A 335 -9.14 -22.51 -40.25
CA GLN A 335 -8.51 -21.23 -40.54
C GLN A 335 -6.98 -21.30 -40.33
N ASN A 336 -6.21 -20.71 -41.25
CA ASN A 336 -4.75 -20.75 -41.30
C ASN A 336 -4.16 -22.17 -41.36
N ALA A 337 -4.94 -23.13 -41.86
CA ALA A 337 -4.41 -24.45 -42.15
C ALA A 337 -3.44 -24.38 -43.33
N ASP A 338 -2.26 -24.98 -43.16
CA ASP A 338 -1.29 -25.16 -44.23
C ASP A 338 -1.90 -26.10 -45.29
N LEU A 339 -2.00 -25.59 -46.51
CA LEU A 339 -2.39 -26.35 -47.68
C LEU A 339 -1.10 -26.77 -48.39
N ASP A 340 -0.70 -28.04 -48.28
CA ASP A 340 0.56 -28.55 -48.82
C ASP A 340 0.30 -29.86 -49.57
N TRP A 341 0.75 -29.89 -50.83
CA TRP A 341 0.80 -31.09 -51.64
C TRP A 341 2.08 -31.16 -52.43
N GLN A 342 2.60 -32.37 -52.60
CA GLN A 342 3.64 -32.63 -53.59
C GLN A 342 2.98 -33.12 -54.87
N VAL A 343 3.21 -32.44 -55.98
CA VAL A 343 2.67 -32.82 -57.28
C VAL A 343 3.77 -33.46 -58.12
N GLU A 344 3.60 -34.74 -58.39
CA GLU A 344 4.43 -35.48 -59.33
C GLU A 344 3.92 -35.27 -60.77
N LEU A 345 4.79 -34.73 -61.60
CA LEU A 345 4.60 -34.52 -63.03
C LEU A 345 5.45 -35.53 -63.79
N THR A 346 4.81 -36.53 -64.38
CA THR A 346 5.49 -37.53 -65.22
C THR A 346 5.02 -37.38 -66.66
N PRO A 347 5.90 -37.06 -67.63
CA PRO A 347 5.52 -37.13 -69.05
C PRO A 347 4.89 -38.49 -69.38
N GLN A 348 3.96 -38.54 -70.34
CA GLN A 348 3.27 -39.78 -70.73
C GLN A 348 4.15 -40.75 -71.55
N ASP A 349 5.41 -40.89 -71.19
CA ASP A 349 6.36 -41.89 -71.70
C ASP A 349 6.76 -42.86 -70.57
N GLN A 350 6.96 -44.13 -70.90
CA GLN A 350 7.18 -45.18 -69.89
C GLN A 350 8.55 -45.12 -69.20
N TYR A 351 9.50 -44.36 -69.75
CA TYR A 351 10.85 -44.23 -69.22
C TYR A 351 11.16 -42.82 -68.72
N SER A 352 10.23 -41.86 -68.90
CA SER A 352 10.44 -40.49 -68.42
C SER A 352 10.60 -40.44 -66.91
N PRO A 353 11.58 -39.67 -66.40
CA PRO A 353 11.64 -39.37 -64.99
C PRO A 353 10.42 -38.56 -64.57
N THR A 354 10.10 -38.64 -63.28
CA THR A 354 9.04 -37.84 -62.66
C THR A 354 9.68 -36.61 -62.04
N GLU A 355 9.14 -35.44 -62.36
CA GLU A 355 9.46 -34.19 -61.67
C GLU A 355 8.50 -34.02 -60.48
N SER A 356 8.98 -33.56 -59.34
CA SER A 356 8.13 -33.26 -58.18
C SER A 356 8.19 -31.76 -57.90
N ILE A 357 7.03 -31.11 -57.82
CA ILE A 357 6.89 -29.72 -57.39
C ILE A 357 6.09 -29.67 -56.09
N ASP A 358 6.43 -28.75 -55.21
CA ASP A 358 5.66 -28.48 -54.01
C ASP A 358 4.62 -27.40 -54.30
N VAL A 359 3.36 -27.66 -53.94
CA VAL A 359 2.24 -26.73 -54.08
C VAL A 359 1.76 -26.36 -52.69
N THR A 360 1.97 -25.11 -52.30
CA THR A 360 1.61 -24.59 -50.98
C THR A 360 0.57 -23.49 -51.06
N GLY A 361 -0.20 -23.34 -49.99
CA GLY A 361 -1.16 -22.25 -49.75
C GLY A 361 -1.61 -22.25 -48.29
N GLU A 362 -2.54 -21.36 -47.96
CA GLU A 362 -3.08 -21.26 -46.60
C GLU A 362 -4.58 -20.95 -46.66
N VAL A 363 -5.38 -21.57 -45.78
CA VAL A 363 -6.82 -21.29 -45.71
C VAL A 363 -7.08 -19.94 -45.04
N PHE A 364 -7.61 -18.98 -45.80
CA PHE A 364 -8.01 -17.67 -45.29
C PHE A 364 -9.52 -17.59 -45.07
N TYR A 365 -9.93 -16.93 -44.01
CA TYR A 365 -11.32 -16.62 -43.74
C TYR A 365 -11.64 -15.18 -44.17
N PRO A 366 -12.84 -14.93 -44.72
CA PRO A 366 -13.31 -13.57 -44.95
C PRO A 366 -13.39 -12.81 -43.62
N PRO A 367 -13.41 -11.47 -43.66
CA PRO A 367 -13.53 -10.67 -42.44
C PRO A 367 -14.78 -11.10 -41.66
N ASN A 368 -14.62 -11.34 -40.37
CA ASN A 368 -15.69 -11.83 -39.50
C ASN A 368 -15.69 -11.07 -38.18
N LEU A 369 -16.78 -10.35 -37.93
CA LEU A 369 -17.02 -9.67 -36.67
C LEU A 369 -17.59 -10.71 -35.70
N GLU A 370 -16.75 -11.35 -34.88
CA GLU A 370 -17.19 -12.43 -33.97
C GLU A 370 -17.67 -11.90 -32.62
N SER A 371 -16.93 -10.95 -32.04
CA SER A 371 -17.19 -10.52 -30.68
C SER A 371 -17.03 -9.01 -30.51
N LEU A 372 -17.95 -8.43 -29.74
CA LEU A 372 -17.81 -7.10 -29.15
C LEU A 372 -17.64 -7.27 -27.65
N SER A 373 -16.60 -6.65 -27.11
CA SER A 373 -16.31 -6.62 -25.69
C SER A 373 -16.07 -5.20 -25.21
N GLY A 374 -16.11 -4.97 -23.92
CA GLY A 374 -16.00 -3.63 -23.35
C GLY A 374 -16.39 -3.65 -21.89
N GLU A 375 -16.00 -2.62 -21.16
CA GLU A 375 -16.35 -2.47 -19.75
C GLU A 375 -17.58 -1.57 -19.59
N GLY A 376 -18.29 -1.76 -18.49
CA GLY A 376 -19.25 -0.74 -18.03
C GLY A 376 -18.52 0.57 -17.71
N ALA A 377 -19.28 1.60 -17.45
CA ALA A 377 -18.76 2.89 -17.02
C ALA A 377 -19.39 3.30 -15.70
N GLU A 378 -18.75 4.23 -15.01
CA GLU A 378 -19.25 4.78 -13.75
C GLU A 378 -19.18 6.31 -13.83
N ASN A 379 -20.31 6.97 -13.59
CA ASN A 379 -20.43 8.40 -13.42
C ASN A 379 -20.69 8.68 -11.95
N VAL A 380 -19.65 9.07 -11.22
CA VAL A 380 -19.77 9.62 -9.87
C VAL A 380 -19.92 11.13 -9.99
N PHE A 381 -21.04 11.67 -9.50
CA PHE A 381 -21.27 13.10 -9.52
C PHE A 381 -20.58 13.77 -8.35
N ASP A 382 -19.50 14.50 -8.64
CA ASP A 382 -18.61 15.18 -7.68
C ASP A 382 -18.70 16.72 -7.76
N THR A 383 -19.64 17.23 -8.55
CA THR A 383 -19.87 18.67 -8.75
C THR A 383 -21.30 19.03 -8.34
N PRO A 384 -21.54 20.15 -7.62
CA PRO A 384 -22.88 20.54 -7.18
C PRO A 384 -23.93 20.47 -8.29
N ARG A 385 -25.08 19.87 -8.00
CA ARG A 385 -26.19 19.67 -8.96
C ARG A 385 -26.59 20.94 -9.70
N SER A 386 -26.60 22.08 -9.01
CA SER A 386 -26.90 23.39 -9.61
C SER A 386 -25.83 23.95 -10.56
N GLN A 387 -24.62 23.37 -10.56
CA GLN A 387 -23.46 23.78 -11.36
C GLN A 387 -23.03 22.73 -12.39
N ALA A 388 -23.46 21.48 -12.22
CA ALA A 388 -23.26 20.42 -13.20
C ALA A 388 -24.15 20.68 -14.41
N ASP A 389 -23.54 20.68 -15.61
CA ASP A 389 -24.28 20.66 -16.87
C ASP A 389 -24.54 19.20 -17.29
N THR A 390 -23.48 18.40 -17.41
CA THR A 390 -23.50 16.95 -17.66
C THR A 390 -22.23 16.33 -17.11
N GLN A 391 -22.31 15.11 -16.56
CA GLN A 391 -21.14 14.32 -16.19
C GLN A 391 -20.73 13.41 -17.35
N THR A 392 -19.49 13.55 -17.81
CA THR A 392 -18.97 12.79 -18.96
C THR A 392 -17.96 11.74 -18.51
N THR A 393 -18.16 10.49 -18.93
CA THR A 393 -17.19 9.40 -18.79
C THR A 393 -16.97 8.72 -20.13
N GLU A 394 -15.74 8.28 -20.36
CA GLU A 394 -15.37 7.52 -21.56
C GLU A 394 -15.14 6.06 -21.19
N THR A 395 -15.67 5.15 -22.01
CA THR A 395 -15.34 3.72 -21.95
C THR A 395 -14.96 3.20 -23.32
N ARG A 396 -14.24 2.08 -23.37
CA ARG A 396 -13.77 1.46 -24.60
C ARG A 396 -14.56 0.20 -24.90
N VAL A 397 -15.02 0.11 -26.13
CA VAL A 397 -15.56 -1.12 -26.71
C VAL A 397 -14.58 -1.61 -27.77
N THR A 398 -14.18 -2.86 -27.65
CA THR A 398 -13.32 -3.53 -28.61
C THR A 398 -14.17 -4.47 -29.46
N PHE A 399 -13.78 -4.65 -30.71
CA PHE A 399 -14.42 -5.58 -31.63
C PHE A 399 -13.38 -6.33 -32.44
N GLU A 400 -13.54 -7.64 -32.53
CA GLU A 400 -12.54 -8.53 -33.10
C GLU A 400 -12.90 -8.91 -34.53
N ASN A 401 -11.93 -8.73 -35.43
CA ASN A 401 -11.97 -9.35 -36.75
C ASN A 401 -11.27 -10.71 -36.65
N THR A 402 -12.04 -11.79 -36.66
CA THR A 402 -11.47 -13.14 -36.60
C THR A 402 -11.18 -13.69 -37.99
N GLY A 403 -11.50 -12.98 -39.07
CA GLY A 403 -11.07 -13.33 -40.43
C GLY A 403 -9.63 -12.92 -40.71
N ASP A 404 -9.06 -13.37 -41.82
CA ASP A 404 -7.67 -13.09 -42.20
C ASP A 404 -7.51 -11.86 -43.09
N LEU A 405 -8.62 -11.39 -43.67
CA LEU A 405 -8.68 -10.17 -44.45
C LEU A 405 -9.12 -8.97 -43.61
N ASP A 406 -8.74 -7.77 -44.05
CA ASP A 406 -9.15 -6.52 -43.41
C ASP A 406 -10.68 -6.37 -43.35
N MET A 407 -11.19 -6.05 -42.17
CA MET A 407 -12.61 -5.78 -41.91
C MET A 407 -12.88 -4.28 -41.99
N ASP A 408 -13.64 -3.86 -43.01
CA ASP A 408 -14.08 -2.48 -43.17
C ASP A 408 -15.25 -2.15 -42.24
N VAL A 409 -15.03 -1.20 -41.32
CA VAL A 409 -16.05 -0.70 -40.40
C VAL A 409 -16.80 0.46 -41.06
N THR A 410 -18.09 0.25 -41.33
CA THR A 410 -18.95 1.24 -42.01
C THR A 410 -19.58 2.23 -41.04
N GLY A 411 -19.74 1.84 -39.77
CA GLY A 411 -20.27 2.70 -38.74
C GLY A 411 -20.13 2.08 -37.36
N VAL A 412 -19.92 2.93 -36.36
CA VAL A 412 -20.08 2.58 -34.96
C VAL A 412 -21.06 3.56 -34.36
N SER A 413 -22.06 3.05 -33.65
CA SER A 413 -23.06 3.86 -32.96
C SER A 413 -23.20 3.41 -31.52
N ALA A 414 -23.43 4.37 -30.63
CA ALA A 414 -23.82 4.10 -29.26
C ALA A 414 -25.22 4.67 -29.04
N SER A 415 -26.00 3.99 -28.22
CA SER A 415 -27.36 4.39 -27.86
C SER A 415 -27.67 3.99 -26.43
N VAL A 416 -28.50 4.77 -25.77
CA VAL A 416 -29.01 4.49 -24.43
C VAL A 416 -30.50 4.82 -24.43
N ASP A 417 -31.31 3.97 -23.81
CA ASP A 417 -32.76 4.08 -23.79
C ASP A 417 -33.25 4.89 -22.58
N ASP A 418 -32.61 6.02 -22.31
CA ASP A 418 -32.97 6.93 -21.22
C ASP A 418 -32.81 8.39 -21.67
N PRO A 419 -33.77 9.30 -21.39
CA PRO A 419 -33.68 10.70 -21.79
C PRO A 419 -32.61 11.51 -21.02
N ASP A 420 -32.20 11.05 -19.83
CA ASP A 420 -31.28 11.75 -18.94
C ASP A 420 -29.84 11.25 -19.10
N VAL A 421 -29.61 10.27 -19.99
CA VAL A 421 -28.30 9.75 -20.35
C VAL A 421 -28.12 9.81 -21.87
N SER A 422 -26.93 10.15 -22.31
CA SER A 422 -26.51 10.27 -23.70
C SER A 422 -25.33 9.33 -23.93
N ALA A 423 -25.32 8.65 -25.07
CA ALA A 423 -24.22 7.80 -25.49
C ALA A 423 -23.84 8.16 -26.92
N SER A 424 -22.56 8.44 -27.15
CA SER A 424 -22.03 8.79 -28.47
C SER A 424 -20.66 8.17 -28.70
N ILE A 425 -20.21 8.12 -29.96
CA ILE A 425 -18.90 7.62 -30.31
C ILE A 425 -17.97 8.79 -30.56
N ALA A 426 -16.90 8.92 -29.76
CA ALA A 426 -15.87 9.93 -29.98
C ALA A 426 -14.94 9.55 -31.12
N ASN A 427 -14.53 8.28 -31.16
CA ASN A 427 -13.64 7.74 -32.18
C ASN A 427 -13.88 6.24 -32.34
N ALA A 428 -13.66 5.72 -33.54
CA ALA A 428 -13.68 4.29 -33.84
C ALA A 428 -12.74 3.97 -35.00
N ASP A 429 -12.12 2.80 -34.96
CA ASP A 429 -11.30 2.33 -36.08
C ASP A 429 -12.17 2.08 -37.32
N ALA A 430 -11.76 2.65 -38.46
CA ALA A 430 -12.48 2.52 -39.73
C ALA A 430 -12.19 1.21 -40.45
N ALA A 431 -11.10 0.53 -40.10
CA ALA A 431 -10.73 -0.78 -40.60
C ALA A 431 -9.94 -1.54 -39.53
N VAL A 432 -10.15 -2.85 -39.45
CA VAL A 432 -9.45 -3.74 -38.53
C VAL A 432 -8.73 -4.79 -39.34
N GLY A 433 -7.42 -4.93 -39.15
CA GLY A 433 -6.64 -5.95 -39.85
C GLY A 433 -7.15 -7.37 -39.62
N GLY A 434 -6.76 -8.31 -40.46
CA GLY A 434 -6.99 -9.74 -40.21
C GLY A 434 -6.50 -10.16 -38.82
N GLN A 435 -7.27 -10.99 -38.13
CA GLN A 435 -6.99 -11.51 -36.80
C GLN A 435 -6.61 -10.42 -35.77
N SER A 436 -7.16 -9.22 -35.94
CA SER A 436 -6.85 -8.06 -35.12
C SER A 436 -8.09 -7.52 -34.41
N THR A 437 -7.85 -6.69 -33.40
CA THR A 437 -8.90 -6.04 -32.62
C THR A 437 -8.95 -4.56 -32.97
N GLY A 438 -10.14 -4.07 -33.32
CA GLY A 438 -10.44 -2.64 -33.43
C GLY A 438 -11.06 -2.11 -32.13
N GLU A 439 -10.99 -0.80 -31.95
CA GLU A 439 -11.54 -0.14 -30.77
C GLU A 439 -12.46 1.02 -31.15
N ALA A 440 -13.44 1.28 -30.29
CA ALA A 440 -14.26 2.47 -30.29
C ALA A 440 -14.34 3.07 -28.88
N THR A 441 -14.13 4.38 -28.79
CA THR A 441 -14.32 5.15 -27.57
C THR A 441 -15.76 5.65 -27.52
N VAL A 442 -16.48 5.18 -26.50
CA VAL A 442 -17.86 5.57 -26.20
C VAL A 442 -17.81 6.69 -25.17
N VAL A 443 -18.42 7.82 -25.49
CA VAL A 443 -18.65 8.93 -24.56
C VAL A 443 -20.04 8.78 -24.00
N LEU A 444 -20.12 8.66 -22.68
CA LEU A 444 -21.35 8.54 -21.92
C LEU A 444 -21.52 9.82 -21.11
N GLU A 445 -22.63 10.51 -21.34
CA GLU A 445 -22.97 11.74 -20.65
C GLU A 445 -24.22 11.49 -19.81
N ALA A 446 -24.19 11.83 -18.54
CA ALA A 446 -25.37 11.79 -17.67
C ALA A 446 -25.76 13.21 -17.26
N ASP A 447 -27.04 13.53 -17.36
CA ASP A 447 -27.63 14.73 -16.76
C ASP A 447 -27.57 14.61 -15.23
N PRO A 448 -27.27 15.69 -14.49
CA PRO A 448 -27.35 15.69 -13.02
C PRO A 448 -28.73 15.40 -12.44
N GLU A 449 -29.80 15.40 -13.25
CA GLU A 449 -31.13 14.92 -12.86
C GLU A 449 -31.34 13.41 -13.04
N ALA A 450 -30.41 12.71 -13.71
CA ALA A 450 -30.47 11.26 -13.88
C ALA A 450 -30.53 10.58 -12.50
N ALA A 451 -31.41 9.59 -12.35
CA ALA A 451 -31.51 8.86 -11.09
C ALA A 451 -30.25 8.01 -10.84
N GLU A 452 -29.95 7.71 -9.58
CA GLU A 452 -28.96 6.68 -9.29
C GLU A 452 -29.41 5.32 -9.82
N GLY A 453 -28.48 4.57 -10.38
CA GLY A 453 -28.77 3.24 -10.90
C GLY A 453 -27.92 2.84 -12.09
N SER A 454 -28.35 1.77 -12.73
CA SER A 454 -27.64 1.16 -13.85
C SER A 454 -28.42 1.41 -15.14
N TYR A 455 -27.75 2.07 -16.09
CA TYR A 455 -28.28 2.52 -17.36
C TYR A 455 -27.65 1.70 -18.49
N PRO A 456 -28.38 0.75 -19.10
CA PRO A 456 -27.82 -0.06 -20.17
C PRO A 456 -27.66 0.80 -21.42
N PHE A 457 -26.43 0.94 -21.90
CA PHE A 457 -26.11 1.49 -23.20
C PHE A 457 -25.69 0.37 -24.15
N THR A 458 -26.10 0.47 -25.41
CA THR A 458 -25.77 -0.48 -26.46
C THR A 458 -24.89 0.16 -27.50
N VAL A 459 -23.74 -0.46 -27.75
CA VAL A 459 -22.80 -0.09 -28.80
C VAL A 459 -22.95 -1.08 -29.95
N THR A 460 -23.18 -0.57 -31.15
CA THR A 460 -23.36 -1.36 -32.37
C THR A 460 -22.26 -1.02 -33.36
N VAL A 461 -21.59 -2.05 -33.87
CA VAL A 461 -20.56 -1.96 -34.90
C VAL A 461 -21.13 -2.58 -36.17
N ASP A 462 -21.19 -1.78 -37.24
CA ASP A 462 -21.63 -2.16 -38.57
C ASP A 462 -20.43 -2.26 -39.51
N THR A 463 -20.26 -3.41 -40.15
CA THR A 463 -19.17 -3.64 -41.11
C THR A 463 -19.70 -3.83 -42.53
N ALA A 464 -18.84 -3.68 -43.53
CA ALA A 464 -19.25 -3.77 -44.93
C ALA A 464 -19.71 -5.18 -45.32
N THR A 465 -18.98 -6.20 -44.85
CA THR A 465 -19.17 -7.61 -45.24
C THR A 465 -19.24 -8.58 -44.06
N ALA A 466 -18.68 -8.21 -42.90
CA ALA A 466 -18.57 -9.06 -41.71
C ALA A 466 -19.82 -9.03 -40.81
N GLY A 467 -20.88 -8.33 -41.22
CA GLY A 467 -22.14 -8.19 -40.50
C GLY A 467 -22.18 -7.05 -39.47
N THR A 468 -23.18 -7.11 -38.60
CA THR A 468 -23.42 -6.14 -37.54
C THR A 468 -23.48 -6.88 -36.22
N GLN A 469 -22.81 -6.34 -35.20
CA GLN A 469 -22.94 -6.83 -33.83
C GLN A 469 -23.15 -5.69 -32.85
N SER A 470 -23.76 -6.02 -31.71
CA SER A 470 -24.01 -5.07 -30.63
C SER A 470 -23.63 -5.67 -29.29
N VAL A 471 -23.11 -4.83 -28.40
CA VAL A 471 -22.86 -5.18 -27.00
C VAL A 471 -23.60 -4.20 -26.09
N THR A 472 -24.29 -4.73 -25.09
CA THR A 472 -24.91 -3.93 -24.03
C THR A 472 -24.02 -3.94 -22.80
N ARG A 473 -23.77 -2.75 -22.27
CA ARG A 473 -23.00 -2.49 -21.05
C ARG A 473 -23.74 -1.49 -20.20
N ASP A 474 -23.39 -1.45 -18.93
CA ASP A 474 -24.06 -0.60 -17.96
C ASP A 474 -23.21 0.62 -17.65
N LEU A 475 -23.81 1.80 -17.75
CA LEU A 475 -23.34 3.00 -17.06
C LEU A 475 -23.97 3.01 -15.67
N THR A 476 -23.15 3.00 -14.62
CA THR A 476 -23.63 3.18 -13.25
C THR A 476 -23.55 4.65 -12.90
N ILE A 477 -24.67 5.23 -12.48
CA ILE A 477 -24.74 6.59 -11.96
C ILE A 477 -24.79 6.50 -10.44
N GLU A 478 -23.83 7.15 -9.79
CA GLU A 478 -23.74 7.27 -8.33
C GLU A 478 -23.74 8.75 -7.93
N HIS A 479 -24.60 9.07 -6.97
CA HIS A 479 -24.70 10.38 -6.35
C HIS A 479 -24.12 10.29 -4.94
N ILE A 480 -22.89 10.76 -4.81
CA ILE A 480 -22.27 10.86 -3.48
C ILE A 480 -22.71 12.17 -2.81
N PRO A 481 -22.99 12.17 -1.49
CA PRO A 481 -23.10 13.40 -0.74
C PRO A 481 -21.70 13.94 -0.40
N GLU A 482 -21.57 15.25 -0.22
CA GLU A 482 -20.33 15.86 0.31
C GLU A 482 -20.65 16.83 1.43
N LEU A 483 -19.93 16.70 2.54
CA LEU A 483 -20.09 17.57 3.71
C LEU A 483 -19.05 18.68 3.70
N ALA A 484 -19.52 19.92 3.75
CA ALA A 484 -18.70 21.11 3.93
C ALA A 484 -19.08 21.86 5.20
N VAL A 485 -18.09 22.54 5.78
CA VAL A 485 -18.28 23.50 6.87
C VAL A 485 -17.99 24.89 6.32
N GLU A 486 -18.88 25.86 6.58
CA GLU A 486 -18.76 27.24 6.10
C GLU A 486 -17.37 27.81 6.41
N ARG A 487 -16.89 27.53 7.63
CA ARG A 487 -15.58 27.95 8.12
C ARG A 487 -15.03 26.92 9.08
N SER A 488 -13.79 26.49 8.84
CA SER A 488 -13.05 25.59 9.72
C SER A 488 -12.36 26.32 10.88
N GLU A 489 -12.27 27.65 10.86
CA GLU A 489 -11.66 28.45 11.93
C GLU A 489 -12.61 29.53 12.45
N LEU A 490 -12.87 29.50 13.76
CA LEU A 490 -13.83 30.35 14.46
C LEU A 490 -13.16 31.14 15.60
N PRO A 491 -12.53 32.28 15.28
CA PRO A 491 -12.00 33.18 16.29
C PRO A 491 -13.13 34.01 16.90
N LEU A 492 -13.51 33.68 18.12
CA LEU A 492 -14.46 34.44 18.93
C LEU A 492 -13.85 35.71 19.54
N GLY A 493 -12.52 35.81 19.54
CA GLY A 493 -11.78 36.92 20.15
C GLY A 493 -11.98 36.97 21.67
N ASP A 494 -11.98 38.19 22.20
CA ASP A 494 -12.09 38.43 23.63
C ASP A 494 -13.52 38.20 24.15
N ILE A 495 -13.63 37.43 25.24
CA ILE A 495 -14.88 37.13 25.94
C ILE A 495 -14.68 37.44 27.41
N THR A 496 -15.44 38.41 27.92
CA THR A 496 -15.41 38.73 29.34
C THR A 496 -15.83 37.51 30.18
N VAL A 497 -15.08 37.17 31.23
CA VAL A 497 -15.43 36.13 32.21
C VAL A 497 -16.83 36.41 32.75
N THR A 498 -17.65 35.36 32.88
CA THR A 498 -19.11 35.40 33.15
C THR A 498 -20.01 35.82 31.99
N ASN A 499 -19.48 36.31 30.87
CA ASN A 499 -20.23 36.48 29.64
C ASN A 499 -20.15 35.21 28.78
N GLN A 500 -21.27 34.88 28.14
CA GLN A 500 -21.35 33.83 27.13
C GLN A 500 -21.33 34.47 25.74
N ARG A 501 -20.51 33.91 24.85
CA ARG A 501 -20.50 34.26 23.43
C ARG A 501 -20.84 33.04 22.59
N THR A 502 -21.79 33.21 21.69
CA THR A 502 -22.21 32.18 20.75
C THR A 502 -21.74 32.52 19.35
N THR A 503 -21.23 31.54 18.62
CA THR A 503 -21.03 31.63 17.16
C THR A 503 -21.71 30.47 16.49
N SER A 504 -22.30 30.74 15.33
CA SER A 504 -22.88 29.74 14.45
C SER A 504 -22.01 29.66 13.22
N ILE A 505 -21.77 28.45 12.74
CA ILE A 505 -21.40 28.18 11.36
C ILE A 505 -22.45 27.31 10.72
N ASP A 506 -22.56 27.38 9.42
CA ASP A 506 -23.35 26.41 8.68
C ASP A 506 -22.49 25.19 8.32
N VAL A 507 -23.05 24.01 8.55
CA VAL A 507 -22.59 22.75 7.94
C VAL A 507 -23.57 22.46 6.82
N SER A 508 -23.06 22.20 5.63
CA SER A 508 -23.87 22.02 4.43
C SER A 508 -23.51 20.74 3.69
N GLU A 509 -24.52 20.13 3.10
CA GLU A 509 -24.30 19.20 1.98
C GLU A 509 -24.16 20.05 0.70
N VAL A 510 -23.07 19.87 -0.05
CA VAL A 510 -22.70 20.79 -1.15
C VAL A 510 -22.94 20.23 -2.55
N LEU A 511 -23.08 18.91 -2.71
CA LEU A 511 -23.27 18.30 -4.02
C LEU A 511 -24.74 18.33 -4.47
N GLU A 512 -25.69 18.53 -3.56
CA GLU A 512 -27.11 18.74 -3.85
C GLU A 512 -27.86 17.52 -4.44
N TYR A 513 -27.23 16.34 -4.46
CA TYR A 513 -27.85 15.11 -4.94
C TYR A 513 -28.49 14.31 -3.81
N GLU A 514 -27.74 14.01 -2.76
CA GLU A 514 -28.15 13.12 -1.67
C GLU A 514 -28.06 13.81 -0.30
N SER A 515 -28.82 13.30 0.68
CA SER A 515 -28.76 13.80 2.06
C SER A 515 -27.63 13.15 2.86
N VAL A 516 -26.91 13.91 3.67
CA VAL A 516 -25.98 13.35 4.68
C VAL A 516 -26.77 12.92 5.91
N SER A 517 -26.83 11.61 6.14
CA SER A 517 -27.41 11.02 7.34
C SER A 517 -26.36 10.82 8.45
N GLY A 518 -26.83 10.74 9.70
CA GLY A 518 -25.96 10.41 10.84
C GLY A 518 -24.87 11.44 11.13
N VAL A 519 -25.19 12.73 10.97
CA VAL A 519 -24.20 13.79 11.21
C VAL A 519 -23.85 13.86 12.70
N GLU A 520 -22.57 13.67 13.02
CA GLU A 520 -22.05 13.68 14.38
C GLU A 520 -20.96 14.74 14.53
N VAL A 521 -21.03 15.51 15.63
CA VAL A 521 -19.99 16.48 15.99
C VAL A 521 -19.28 15.99 17.24
N VAL A 522 -18.00 15.66 17.09
CA VAL A 522 -17.17 15.05 18.13
C VAL A 522 -16.00 15.97 18.46
N ARG A 523 -15.79 16.25 19.75
CA ARG A 523 -14.61 16.99 20.21
C ARG A 523 -13.38 16.08 20.19
N VAL A 524 -12.32 16.52 19.54
CA VAL A 524 -11.05 15.78 19.42
C VAL A 524 -9.99 16.34 20.38
N SER A 525 -9.98 17.67 20.56
CA SER A 525 -8.97 18.36 21.37
C SER A 525 -9.54 19.62 22.03
N GLY A 526 -8.86 20.09 23.09
CA GLY A 526 -9.24 21.24 23.90
C GLY A 526 -9.86 20.85 25.26
N PRO A 527 -9.98 21.81 26.20
CA PRO A 527 -10.57 21.52 27.51
C PRO A 527 -12.06 21.19 27.41
N ASP A 528 -12.54 20.31 28.29
CA ASP A 528 -13.98 19.99 28.39
C ASP A 528 -14.80 21.16 28.95
N GLN A 529 -14.14 22.05 29.69
CA GLN A 529 -14.71 23.23 30.31
C GLN A 529 -14.80 24.41 29.30
N TYR A 530 -15.66 25.38 29.61
CA TYR A 530 -15.87 26.65 28.90
C TYR A 530 -16.53 26.63 27.52
N LEU A 531 -16.52 25.53 26.76
CA LEU A 531 -17.19 25.44 25.45
C LEU A 531 -18.24 24.32 25.41
N GLU A 532 -19.45 24.68 25.00
CA GLU A 532 -20.57 23.77 24.74
C GLU A 532 -21.02 23.86 23.27
N VAL A 533 -21.36 22.72 22.66
CA VAL A 533 -22.03 22.69 21.35
C VAL A 533 -23.52 22.83 21.62
N ALA A 534 -24.03 24.05 21.45
CA ALA A 534 -25.41 24.41 21.80
C ALA A 534 -26.44 23.90 20.78
N GLU A 535 -26.04 23.83 19.51
CA GLU A 535 -26.85 23.32 18.41
C GLU A 535 -25.93 22.57 17.44
N ARG A 536 -26.39 21.44 16.90
CA ARG A 536 -25.65 20.64 15.93
C ARG A 536 -26.59 20.00 14.92
N PRO A 537 -26.16 19.87 13.66
CA PRO A 537 -26.88 19.07 12.67
C PRO A 537 -26.85 17.59 13.03
N THR A 538 -27.94 16.88 12.74
CA THR A 538 -28.01 15.40 12.79
C THR A 538 -28.23 14.79 11.41
N GLU A 539 -28.70 15.59 10.47
CA GLU A 539 -28.98 15.25 9.08
C GLU A 539 -28.86 16.54 8.26
N LEU A 540 -28.33 16.44 7.05
CA LEU A 540 -28.29 17.52 6.08
C LEU A 540 -29.05 17.04 4.84
N ARG A 541 -30.12 17.72 4.46
CA ARG A 541 -30.78 17.44 3.17
C ARG A 541 -29.82 17.78 2.04
N ALA A 542 -30.03 17.20 0.86
CA ALA A 542 -29.34 17.58 -0.36
C ALA A 542 -29.38 19.10 -0.56
N GLY A 543 -28.21 19.75 -0.69
CA GLY A 543 -28.04 21.19 -0.81
C GLY A 543 -28.44 22.00 0.43
N GLY A 544 -28.78 21.31 1.52
CA GLY A 544 -29.26 21.87 2.76
C GLY A 544 -28.10 22.26 3.67
N SER A 545 -28.25 23.39 4.34
CA SER A 545 -27.39 23.79 5.45
C SER A 545 -28.13 23.71 6.78
N ALA A 546 -27.39 23.42 7.84
CA ALA A 546 -27.88 23.48 9.20
C ALA A 546 -26.82 24.09 10.13
N PRO A 547 -27.25 24.84 11.16
CA PRO A 547 -26.34 25.53 12.04
C PRO A 547 -25.63 24.57 13.00
N LEU A 548 -24.34 24.76 13.15
CA LEU A 548 -23.52 24.24 14.22
C LEU A 548 -23.10 25.42 15.11
N VAL A 549 -23.70 25.48 16.30
CA VAL A 549 -23.55 26.60 17.23
C VAL A 549 -22.63 26.21 18.38
N PHE A 550 -21.55 26.97 18.51
CA PHE A 550 -20.64 26.88 19.64
C PHE A 550 -20.94 28.01 20.63
N ALA A 551 -21.11 27.66 21.89
CA ALA A 551 -21.25 28.58 23.01
C ALA A 551 -20.00 28.52 23.88
N VAL A 552 -19.28 29.63 23.99
CA VAL A 552 -18.12 29.77 24.87
C VAL A 552 -18.49 30.68 26.04
N ALA A 553 -18.30 30.19 27.26
CA ALA A 553 -18.49 30.93 28.50
C ALA A 553 -17.34 30.61 29.45
N PHE A 554 -16.48 31.59 29.69
CA PHE A 554 -15.39 31.45 30.65
C PHE A 554 -15.88 31.75 32.06
N ASP A 555 -15.45 30.93 33.02
CA ASP A 555 -15.61 31.22 34.44
C ASP A 555 -14.32 31.76 35.06
N THR A 556 -14.32 31.99 36.37
CA THR A 556 -13.19 32.59 37.11
C THR A 556 -11.94 31.72 37.19
N SER A 557 -12.01 30.46 36.74
CA SER A 557 -10.86 29.56 36.68
C SER A 557 -10.13 29.59 35.32
N ALA A 558 -10.65 30.33 34.34
CA ALA A 558 -9.96 30.55 33.07
C ALA A 558 -8.75 31.49 33.23
N GLU A 559 -7.64 31.13 32.61
CA GLU A 559 -6.44 31.99 32.57
C GLU A 559 -6.71 33.20 31.68
N LEU A 560 -6.82 34.38 32.29
CA LEU A 560 -7.13 35.63 31.59
C LEU A 560 -6.11 35.91 30.48
N TYR A 561 -6.60 36.38 29.35
CA TYR A 561 -5.84 36.69 28.14
C TYR A 561 -5.07 35.49 27.53
N GLN A 562 -5.29 34.25 27.97
CA GLN A 562 -4.81 33.05 27.29
C GLN A 562 -5.75 32.66 26.13
N GLN A 563 -5.20 32.38 24.95
CA GLN A 563 -6.02 31.85 23.85
C GLN A 563 -6.30 30.35 24.07
N TYR A 564 -7.57 30.01 24.27
CA TYR A 564 -8.06 28.64 24.27
C TYR A 564 -8.41 28.18 22.86
N ARG A 565 -8.15 26.90 22.57
CA ARG A 565 -8.43 26.24 21.29
C ARG A 565 -9.17 24.93 21.52
N TRP A 566 -10.26 24.72 20.78
CA TRP A 566 -11.01 23.47 20.71
C TRP A 566 -11.08 22.98 19.26
N GLU A 567 -10.91 21.67 19.06
CA GLU A 567 -11.02 21.04 17.74
C GLU A 567 -12.17 20.02 17.73
N PHE A 568 -13.01 20.12 16.72
CA PHE A 568 -14.17 19.27 16.50
C PHE A 568 -14.07 18.60 15.14
N GLU A 569 -14.38 17.31 15.08
CA GLU A 569 -14.65 16.60 13.84
C GLU A 569 -16.15 16.53 13.59
N VAL A 570 -16.57 16.93 12.40
CA VAL A 570 -17.92 16.79 11.88
C VAL A 570 -17.91 15.62 10.89
N ARG A 571 -18.63 14.56 11.24
CA ARG A 571 -18.69 13.30 10.50
C ARG A 571 -20.10 13.06 9.99
N GLY A 572 -20.26 12.27 8.93
CA GLY A 572 -21.54 11.79 8.44
C GLY A 572 -21.39 10.45 7.71
N GLU A 573 -22.49 9.77 7.44
CA GLU A 573 -22.47 8.55 6.63
C GLU A 573 -22.15 8.88 5.17
N GLY A 574 -21.22 8.14 4.56
CA GLY A 574 -20.88 8.29 3.14
C GLY A 574 -20.10 9.56 2.79
N VAL A 575 -19.66 10.37 3.76
CA VAL A 575 -18.94 11.63 3.53
C VAL A 575 -17.59 11.69 4.23
N GLU A 576 -16.67 12.51 3.69
CA GLU A 576 -15.41 12.82 4.36
C GLU A 576 -15.63 13.63 5.66
N THR A 577 -14.72 13.43 6.63
CA THR A 577 -14.78 14.14 7.93
C THR A 577 -14.21 15.55 7.80
N GLN A 578 -14.95 16.55 8.27
CA GLN A 578 -14.49 17.94 8.33
C GLN A 578 -14.02 18.33 9.73
N THR A 579 -13.05 19.24 9.82
CA THR A 579 -12.51 19.72 11.11
C THR A 579 -12.85 21.19 11.34
N VAL A 580 -13.39 21.51 12.52
CA VAL A 580 -13.70 22.87 12.97
C VAL A 580 -12.91 23.20 14.22
N THR A 581 -12.20 24.33 14.18
CA THR A 581 -11.39 24.86 15.27
C THR A 581 -12.03 26.13 15.82
N VAL A 582 -12.35 26.14 17.11
CA VAL A 582 -12.86 27.33 17.81
C VAL A 582 -11.76 27.90 18.67
N THR A 583 -11.54 29.22 18.61
CA THR A 583 -10.59 29.92 19.48
C THR A 583 -11.23 31.10 20.20
N ALA A 584 -10.90 31.28 21.47
CA ALA A 584 -11.42 32.38 22.29
C ALA A 584 -10.43 32.75 23.40
N GLN A 585 -10.52 34.00 23.88
CA GLN A 585 -9.62 34.54 24.91
C GLN A 585 -10.45 35.18 26.04
N PRO A 586 -10.30 34.75 27.31
CA PRO A 586 -11.05 35.33 28.41
C PRO A 586 -10.51 36.70 28.83
N THR A 587 -11.39 37.66 29.13
CA THR A 587 -11.03 38.99 29.68
C THR A 587 -11.78 39.27 30.99
N PRO A 588 -11.26 40.09 31.91
CA PRO A 588 -11.92 40.32 33.21
C PRO A 588 -13.16 41.23 33.10
N TYR A 589 -14.17 41.01 33.98
CA TYR A 589 -15.45 41.75 34.00
C TYR A 589 -15.37 43.19 34.47
N SER A 590 -14.47 43.50 35.40
CA SER A 590 -14.57 44.69 36.24
C SER A 590 -13.63 45.84 35.86
N PHE A 591 -12.62 45.63 35.01
CA PHE A 591 -11.63 46.67 34.69
C PHE A 591 -12.26 47.88 34.01
N ASP A 592 -13.08 47.66 32.98
CA ASP A 592 -13.72 48.75 32.24
C ASP A 592 -14.72 49.53 33.11
N SER A 593 -15.52 48.83 33.94
CA SER A 593 -16.52 49.48 34.79
C SER A 593 -15.87 50.30 35.91
N ILE A 594 -14.86 49.74 36.58
CA ILE A 594 -14.17 50.43 37.67
C ILE A 594 -13.36 51.60 37.12
N SER A 595 -12.65 51.40 36.00
CA SER A 595 -11.89 52.46 35.32
C SER A 595 -12.79 53.62 34.90
N ASN A 596 -13.96 53.34 34.32
CA ASN A 596 -14.93 54.38 33.95
C ASN A 596 -15.46 55.17 35.16
N ASN A 597 -15.84 54.50 36.25
CA ASN A 597 -16.31 55.18 37.47
C ASN A 597 -15.21 55.99 38.16
N LEU A 598 -13.97 55.49 38.17
CA LEU A 598 -12.83 56.26 38.68
C LEU A 598 -12.55 57.47 37.76
N SER A 599 -12.70 57.32 36.44
CA SER A 599 -12.50 58.43 35.51
C SER A 599 -13.47 59.60 35.73
N SER A 600 -14.71 59.35 36.17
CA SER A 600 -15.67 60.42 36.48
C SER A 600 -15.27 61.28 37.68
N TYR A 601 -14.62 60.68 38.67
CA TYR A 601 -14.06 61.40 39.82
C TYR A 601 -12.69 62.03 39.52
N ALA A 602 -11.92 61.45 38.60
CA ALA A 602 -10.60 61.93 38.20
C ALA A 602 -10.60 63.28 37.46
N GLY A 603 -11.75 63.70 36.91
CA GLY A 603 -11.88 64.97 36.18
C GLY A 603 -11.89 66.25 37.05
N GLY A 604 -11.93 66.12 38.38
CA GLY A 604 -11.96 67.24 39.34
C GLY A 604 -10.57 67.76 39.75
N SER A 605 -10.51 68.54 40.85
CA SER A 605 -9.26 68.96 41.48
C SER A 605 -9.24 68.61 42.98
N GLY A 606 -8.06 68.38 43.53
CA GLY A 606 -7.87 68.03 44.94
C GLY A 606 -7.71 66.52 45.20
N ALA A 607 -7.67 66.16 46.48
CA ALA A 607 -7.31 64.81 46.95
C ALA A 607 -8.26 63.70 46.46
N ARG A 608 -9.55 64.00 46.27
CA ARG A 608 -10.54 63.08 45.69
C ARG A 608 -10.24 62.71 44.23
N ALA A 609 -9.92 63.71 43.40
CA ALA A 609 -9.58 63.46 42.00
C ALA A 609 -8.25 62.70 41.84
N ALA A 610 -7.26 63.01 42.69
CA ALA A 610 -5.98 62.30 42.72
C ALA A 610 -6.13 60.83 43.17
N THR A 611 -7.02 60.57 44.14
CA THR A 611 -7.39 59.21 44.55
C THR A 611 -7.94 58.42 43.36
N ALA A 612 -8.92 58.98 42.65
CA ALA A 612 -9.54 58.31 41.52
C ALA A 612 -8.55 58.05 40.37
N ALA A 613 -7.72 59.04 40.02
CA ALA A 613 -6.72 58.92 38.97
C ALA A 613 -5.65 57.86 39.26
N GLY A 614 -5.12 57.81 40.50
CA GLY A 614 -4.10 56.83 40.87
C GLY A 614 -4.62 55.39 40.89
N MET A 615 -5.88 55.16 41.31
CA MET A 615 -6.48 53.82 41.23
C MET A 615 -6.77 53.40 39.78
N ALA A 616 -7.18 54.33 38.92
CA ALA A 616 -7.38 54.02 37.50
C ALA A 616 -6.07 53.63 36.81
N GLU A 617 -4.97 54.31 37.16
CA GLU A 617 -3.62 53.99 36.66
C GLU A 617 -3.14 52.63 37.18
N SER A 618 -3.38 52.30 38.45
CA SER A 618 -3.07 50.98 39.02
C SER A 618 -3.81 49.85 38.29
N LEU A 619 -5.11 50.01 38.03
CA LEU A 619 -5.89 49.04 37.25
C LEU A 619 -5.37 48.92 35.81
N SER A 620 -4.99 50.02 35.16
CA SER A 620 -4.43 49.98 33.80
C SER A 620 -3.06 49.26 33.75
N ALA A 621 -2.23 49.44 34.77
CA ALA A 621 -0.94 48.75 34.88
C ALA A 621 -1.12 47.23 35.07
N LEU A 622 -2.10 46.83 35.89
CA LEU A 622 -2.44 45.42 36.09
C LEU A 622 -2.99 44.79 34.80
N GLU A 623 -3.88 45.48 34.09
CA GLU A 623 -4.42 45.01 32.82
C GLU A 623 -3.33 44.79 31.77
N THR A 624 -2.37 45.71 31.68
CA THR A 624 -1.26 45.61 30.73
C THR A 624 -0.42 44.35 30.98
N ARG A 625 -0.12 44.05 32.24
CA ARG A 625 0.63 42.83 32.62
C ARG A 625 -0.10 41.55 32.27
N LEU A 626 -1.40 41.51 32.55
CA LEU A 626 -2.24 40.37 32.20
C LEU A 626 -2.29 40.16 30.67
N ARG A 627 -2.35 41.24 29.88
CA ARG A 627 -2.31 41.17 28.41
C ARG A 627 -0.97 40.70 27.86
N ASP A 628 0.13 41.13 28.47
CA ASP A 628 1.49 40.77 28.06
C ASP A 628 1.88 39.34 28.50
N GLY A 629 0.97 38.61 29.17
CA GLY A 629 1.20 37.26 29.66
C GLY A 629 2.24 37.21 30.79
N GLU A 630 2.47 38.34 31.46
CA GLU A 630 3.34 38.38 32.64
C GLU A 630 2.66 37.64 33.80
N GLU A 631 3.44 36.87 34.56
CA GLU A 631 2.94 36.26 35.79
C GLU A 631 2.50 37.37 36.77
N VAL A 632 1.20 37.42 37.04
CA VAL A 632 0.62 38.26 38.08
C VAL A 632 0.52 37.42 39.35
N PRO A 633 1.06 37.90 40.49
CA PRO A 633 0.97 37.20 41.76
C PRO A 633 -0.47 36.77 42.10
N GLU A 634 -0.60 35.56 42.66
CA GLU A 634 -1.88 34.96 43.01
C GLU A 634 -2.57 35.81 44.08
N GLY A 635 -3.56 36.60 43.67
CA GLY A 635 -4.29 37.53 44.53
C GLY A 635 -4.29 38.98 44.04
N ASP A 636 -3.22 39.45 43.39
CA ASP A 636 -3.06 40.85 42.95
C ASP A 636 -4.23 41.34 42.08
N LEU A 637 -4.76 40.45 41.23
CA LEU A 637 -5.96 40.72 40.44
C LEU A 637 -7.17 41.08 41.31
N THR A 638 -7.45 40.24 42.30
CA THR A 638 -8.61 40.41 43.19
C THR A 638 -8.40 41.61 44.10
N GLU A 639 -7.18 41.78 44.63
CA GLU A 639 -6.82 42.86 45.55
C GLU A 639 -6.85 44.23 44.86
N THR A 640 -6.39 44.33 43.61
CA THR A 640 -6.43 45.60 42.84
C THR A 640 -7.86 45.97 42.43
N ILE A 641 -8.68 44.99 42.01
CA ILE A 641 -10.11 45.20 41.74
C ILE A 641 -10.83 45.66 43.01
N ALA A 642 -10.62 44.96 44.13
CA ALA A 642 -11.23 45.29 45.41
C ALA A 642 -10.78 46.67 45.91
N ALA A 643 -9.51 47.03 45.76
CA ALA A 643 -9.00 48.36 46.04
C ALA A 643 -9.67 49.43 45.18
N GLY A 644 -9.88 49.16 43.88
CA GLY A 644 -10.55 50.08 42.95
C GLY A 644 -12.03 50.31 43.29
N GLU A 645 -12.79 49.24 43.60
CA GLU A 645 -14.17 49.35 44.05
C GLU A 645 -14.28 50.07 45.40
N THR A 646 -13.36 49.77 46.32
CA THR A 646 -13.31 50.41 47.63
C THR A 646 -12.96 51.89 47.51
N ALA A 647 -12.10 52.27 46.55
CA ALA A 647 -11.83 53.67 46.25
C ALA A 647 -13.09 54.40 45.73
N ILE A 648 -13.91 53.76 44.88
CA ILE A 648 -15.19 54.34 44.44
C ILE A 648 -16.13 54.56 45.64
N LEU A 649 -16.31 53.53 46.49
CA LEU A 649 -17.16 53.64 47.69
C LEU A 649 -16.65 54.70 48.67
N LEU A 650 -15.35 54.90 48.74
CA LEU A 650 -14.72 55.93 49.56
C LEU A 650 -15.06 57.31 49.02
N LEU A 651 -14.86 57.51 47.71
CA LEU A 651 -15.15 58.77 47.03
C LEU A 651 -16.63 59.15 47.18
N ASP A 652 -17.53 58.18 47.03
CA ASP A 652 -18.97 58.35 47.26
C ASP A 652 -19.28 58.70 48.73
N SER A 653 -18.66 58.02 49.70
CA SER A 653 -18.85 58.33 51.12
C SER A 653 -18.35 59.72 51.51
N LEU A 654 -17.25 60.17 50.90
CA LEU A 654 -16.71 61.52 51.10
C LEU A 654 -17.62 62.59 50.47
N GLU A 655 -18.19 62.31 49.30
CA GLU A 655 -19.19 63.17 48.66
C GLU A 655 -20.47 63.27 49.50
N ALA A 656 -21.00 62.13 49.96
CA ALA A 656 -22.16 62.09 50.86
C ALA A 656 -21.91 62.83 52.19
N ALA A 657 -20.70 62.73 52.77
CA ALA A 657 -20.32 63.48 53.97
C ALA A 657 -20.31 65.00 53.74
N ASP A 658 -19.83 65.46 52.58
CA ASP A 658 -19.89 66.88 52.21
C ASP A 658 -21.35 67.35 52.05
N GLU A 659 -22.19 66.55 51.38
CA GLU A 659 -23.60 66.86 51.18
C GLU A 659 -24.39 66.91 52.49
N ALA A 660 -24.23 65.90 53.36
CA ALA A 660 -24.90 65.83 54.66
C ALA A 660 -24.47 66.99 55.57
N ARG A 661 -23.19 67.37 55.53
CA ARG A 661 -22.68 68.52 56.31
C ARG A 661 -23.29 69.83 55.83
N GLY A 662 -23.42 69.99 54.51
CA GLY A 662 -23.98 71.19 53.89
C GLY A 662 -25.48 71.36 54.09
N SER A 663 -26.23 70.26 54.16
CA SER A 663 -27.70 70.25 54.20
C SER A 663 -28.29 70.14 55.61
N ASP A 664 -27.86 69.15 56.38
CA ASP A 664 -28.44 68.76 57.67
C ASP A 664 -27.52 69.08 58.87
N GLY A 665 -26.34 69.63 58.58
CA GLY A 665 -25.35 70.10 59.55
C GLY A 665 -24.32 69.04 59.95
N PRO A 666 -23.30 69.42 60.73
CA PRO A 666 -22.13 68.57 60.95
C PRO A 666 -22.45 67.22 61.60
N ALA A 667 -23.40 67.16 62.54
CA ALA A 667 -23.79 65.90 63.18
C ALA A 667 -24.35 64.87 62.19
N ALA A 668 -25.02 65.33 61.13
CA ALA A 668 -25.61 64.46 60.11
C ALA A 668 -24.57 63.81 59.20
N ALA A 669 -23.40 64.44 59.01
CA ALA A 669 -22.30 63.89 58.22
C ALA A 669 -21.43 62.87 58.97
N GLN A 670 -21.58 62.74 60.29
CA GLN A 670 -20.77 61.82 61.10
C GLN A 670 -20.83 60.36 60.63
N PRO A 671 -22.01 59.79 60.27
CA PRO A 671 -22.09 58.43 59.76
C PRO A 671 -21.31 58.23 58.46
N ASP A 672 -21.34 59.20 57.54
CA ASP A 672 -20.68 59.11 56.24
C ASP A 672 -19.17 59.32 56.35
N VAL A 673 -18.71 60.17 57.29
CA VAL A 673 -17.28 60.29 57.63
C VAL A 673 -16.73 59.00 58.26
N LEU A 674 -17.49 58.36 59.16
CA LEU A 674 -17.09 57.07 59.72
C LEU A 674 -17.11 55.96 58.65
N ARG A 675 -18.05 56.00 57.71
CA ARG A 675 -18.07 55.10 56.55
C ARG A 675 -16.87 55.32 55.66
N ALA A 676 -16.55 56.56 55.31
CA ALA A 676 -15.35 56.91 54.56
C ALA A 676 -14.08 56.39 55.25
N GLN A 677 -13.94 56.52 56.57
CA GLN A 677 -12.78 55.94 57.27
C GLN A 677 -12.75 54.41 57.27
N ALA A 678 -13.90 53.74 57.42
CA ALA A 678 -13.96 52.29 57.31
C ALA A 678 -13.57 51.83 55.89
N THR A 679 -14.06 52.52 54.87
CA THR A 679 -13.75 52.24 53.46
C THR A 679 -12.28 52.54 53.15
N LEU A 680 -11.70 53.61 53.69
CA LEU A 680 -10.27 53.90 53.56
C LEU A 680 -9.38 52.82 54.19
N ASN A 681 -9.79 52.28 55.34
CA ASN A 681 -9.07 51.18 55.99
C ASN A 681 -9.14 49.89 55.16
N ALA A 682 -10.31 49.59 54.58
CA ALA A 682 -10.46 48.47 53.64
C ALA A 682 -9.61 48.67 52.37
N MET A 683 -9.60 49.89 51.81
CA MET A 683 -8.75 50.23 50.66
C MET A 683 -7.27 50.06 51.02
N SER A 684 -6.86 50.48 52.21
CA SER A 684 -5.49 50.30 52.70
C SER A 684 -5.09 48.84 52.82
N GLU A 685 -6.00 47.97 53.26
CA GLU A 685 -5.76 46.53 53.39
C GLU A 685 -5.54 45.88 52.03
N TYR A 686 -6.39 46.20 51.05
CA TYR A 686 -6.28 45.69 49.68
C TYR A 686 -5.04 46.22 48.96
N VAL A 687 -4.76 47.53 49.04
CA VAL A 687 -3.57 48.12 48.39
C VAL A 687 -2.26 47.54 48.96
N THR A 688 -2.20 47.26 50.27
CA THR A 688 -0.97 46.70 50.89
C THR A 688 -0.68 45.26 50.48
N ARG A 689 -1.67 44.55 49.92
CA ARG A 689 -1.53 43.17 49.45
C ARG A 689 -1.20 43.05 47.97
N ILE A 690 -1.06 44.18 47.27
CA ILE A 690 -0.64 44.21 45.88
C ILE A 690 0.89 44.08 45.84
N ASP A 691 1.40 42.98 45.31
CA ASP A 691 2.84 42.72 45.24
C ASP A 691 3.49 43.27 43.95
N ALA A 692 2.71 43.45 42.88
CA ALA A 692 3.18 43.94 41.60
C ALA A 692 3.66 45.41 41.66
N SER A 693 4.98 45.62 41.61
CA SER A 693 5.65 46.92 41.87
C SER A 693 5.10 48.18 41.17
N GLN A 694 4.70 48.10 39.89
CA GLN A 694 4.09 49.24 39.18
C GLN A 694 2.60 49.43 39.52
N VAL A 695 1.87 48.35 39.82
CA VAL A 695 0.46 48.39 40.23
C VAL A 695 0.36 48.95 41.65
N ASP A 696 1.26 48.52 42.53
CA ASP A 696 1.43 49.00 43.91
C ASP A 696 1.78 50.49 43.96
N ALA A 697 2.73 50.96 43.14
CA ALA A 697 3.17 52.36 43.18
C ALA A 697 2.01 53.35 42.93
N SER A 698 1.17 53.10 41.92
CA SER A 698 0.01 53.94 41.62
C SER A 698 -1.12 53.77 42.64
N ALA A 699 -1.36 52.55 43.14
CA ALA A 699 -2.36 52.28 44.18
C ALA A 699 -1.99 52.94 45.52
N THR A 700 -0.71 52.90 45.91
CA THR A 700 -0.18 53.53 47.12
C THR A 700 -0.28 55.06 47.01
N GLY A 701 0.06 55.65 45.86
CA GLY A 701 -0.11 57.09 45.62
C GLY A 701 -1.58 57.53 45.69
N SER A 702 -2.50 56.68 45.22
CA SER A 702 -3.93 56.89 45.37
C SER A 702 -4.37 56.83 46.84
N LEU A 703 -3.94 55.81 47.58
CA LEU A 703 -4.25 55.64 49.00
C LEU A 703 -3.78 56.82 49.85
N GLU A 704 -2.61 57.40 49.56
CA GLU A 704 -2.13 58.61 50.23
C GLU A 704 -3.06 59.81 49.99
N SER A 705 -3.53 59.97 48.74
CA SER A 705 -4.51 61.01 48.40
C SER A 705 -5.86 60.76 49.09
N ALA A 706 -6.27 59.50 49.19
CA ALA A 706 -7.50 59.06 49.83
C ALA A 706 -7.48 59.34 51.34
N ARG A 707 -6.33 59.09 51.99
CA ARG A 707 -6.07 59.44 53.39
C ARG A 707 -6.21 60.93 53.61
N ALA A 708 -5.57 61.75 52.77
CA ALA A 708 -5.66 63.21 52.88
C ALA A 708 -7.10 63.72 52.78
N ALA A 709 -7.89 63.21 51.83
CA ALA A 709 -9.30 63.59 51.67
C ALA A 709 -10.18 63.18 52.85
N THR A 710 -9.92 61.99 53.42
CA THR A 710 -10.70 61.46 54.55
C THR A 710 -10.33 62.11 55.86
N ASP A 711 -9.06 62.42 56.08
CA ASP A 711 -8.59 63.14 57.26
C ASP A 711 -9.18 64.54 57.32
N GLU A 712 -9.29 65.24 56.18
CA GLU A 712 -9.95 66.56 56.10
C GLU A 712 -11.41 66.50 56.63
N GLN A 713 -12.16 65.48 56.19
CA GLN A 713 -13.55 65.27 56.61
C GLN A 713 -13.67 64.91 58.10
N ALA A 714 -12.73 64.11 58.59
CA ALA A 714 -12.67 63.68 59.98
C ALA A 714 -12.26 64.82 60.92
N ASP A 715 -11.28 65.63 60.53
CA ASP A 715 -10.84 66.79 61.31
C ASP A 715 -11.99 67.79 61.49
N ALA A 716 -12.79 68.02 60.44
CA ALA A 716 -13.99 68.84 60.54
C ALA A 716 -15.03 68.30 61.55
N GLN A 717 -15.15 66.97 61.67
CA GLN A 717 -16.05 66.35 62.67
C GLN A 717 -15.48 66.40 64.09
N VAL A 718 -14.17 66.19 64.25
CA VAL A 718 -13.49 66.37 65.53
C VAL A 718 -13.74 67.78 66.05
N GLU A 719 -13.50 68.78 65.22
CA GLU A 719 -13.71 70.19 65.58
C GLU A 719 -15.15 70.45 66.03
N TYR A 720 -16.13 69.90 65.33
CA TYR A 720 -17.54 70.05 65.69
C TYR A 720 -17.85 69.47 67.08
N TYR A 721 -17.53 68.20 67.36
CA TYR A 721 -17.87 67.59 68.65
C TYR A 721 -17.04 68.14 69.81
N GLU A 722 -15.77 68.53 69.57
CA GLU A 722 -14.98 69.25 70.57
C GLU A 722 -15.61 70.61 70.91
N SER A 723 -16.13 71.33 69.91
CA SER A 723 -16.84 72.59 70.15
C SER A 723 -18.10 72.38 71.00
N GLN A 724 -18.82 71.27 70.82
CA GLN A 724 -20.00 70.91 71.62
C GLN A 724 -19.63 70.64 73.08
N LEU A 725 -18.54 69.90 73.34
CA LEU A 725 -18.08 69.58 74.70
C LEU A 725 -17.69 70.82 75.51
N ASN A 726 -17.24 71.87 74.83
CA ASN A 726 -16.90 73.15 75.45
C ASN A 726 -18.13 74.04 75.72
N GLY A 727 -19.32 73.65 75.25
CA GLY A 727 -20.58 74.37 75.45
C GLY A 727 -21.35 73.94 76.71
N ASP A 728 -22.49 74.61 76.95
CA ASP A 728 -23.42 74.24 78.01
C ASP A 728 -24.31 73.08 77.52
N ILE A 729 -23.92 71.86 77.90
CA ILE A 729 -24.55 70.61 77.43
C ILE A 729 -24.97 69.75 78.62
N THR A 730 -26.06 69.03 78.43
CA THR A 730 -26.53 68.04 79.42
C THR A 730 -25.53 66.89 79.57
N THR A 731 -25.61 66.20 80.71
CA THR A 731 -24.74 65.04 81.00
C THR A 731 -24.86 63.95 79.91
N LEU A 732 -26.06 63.72 79.39
CA LEU A 732 -26.31 62.79 78.28
C LEU A 732 -25.69 63.27 76.94
N GLN A 733 -25.80 64.56 76.62
CA GLN A 733 -25.17 65.12 75.42
C GLN A 733 -23.64 65.05 75.49
N ARG A 734 -23.05 65.27 76.68
CA ARG A 734 -21.61 65.09 76.91
C ARG A 734 -21.17 63.65 76.70
N ALA A 735 -21.94 62.69 77.22
CA ALA A 735 -21.69 61.28 76.98
C ALA A 735 -21.77 60.94 75.48
N SER A 736 -22.74 61.49 74.76
CA SER A 736 -22.90 61.28 73.32
C SER A 736 -21.75 61.88 72.49
N ALA A 737 -21.36 63.14 72.74
CA ALA A 737 -20.28 63.79 72.00
C ALA A 737 -18.93 63.08 72.22
N ASN A 738 -18.63 62.67 73.46
CA ASN A 738 -17.45 61.87 73.77
C ASN A 738 -17.47 60.49 73.08
N ARG A 739 -18.63 59.82 72.97
CA ARG A 739 -18.75 58.57 72.19
C ARG A 739 -18.49 58.79 70.70
N GLN A 740 -18.98 59.89 70.12
CA GLN A 740 -18.76 60.16 68.69
C GLN A 740 -17.31 60.49 68.38
N LEU A 741 -16.65 61.28 69.25
CA LEU A 741 -15.20 61.50 69.16
C LEU A 741 -14.40 60.22 69.40
N ALA A 742 -14.83 59.36 70.33
CA ALA A 742 -14.17 58.09 70.58
C ALA A 742 -14.21 57.18 69.35
N ARG A 743 -15.38 57.09 68.69
CA ARG A 743 -15.55 56.34 67.44
C ARG A 743 -14.66 56.88 66.33
N LEU A 744 -14.56 58.20 66.19
CA LEU A 744 -13.73 58.84 65.19
C LEU A 744 -12.22 58.67 65.48
N ALA A 745 -11.84 58.68 66.76
CA ALA A 745 -10.46 58.39 67.16
C ALA A 745 -10.11 56.92 66.93
N GLU A 746 -11.04 56.00 67.20
CA GLU A 746 -10.88 54.57 66.97
C GLU A 746 -10.75 54.26 65.47
N SER A 747 -11.59 54.85 64.62
CA SER A 747 -11.53 54.66 63.17
C SER A 747 -10.27 55.24 62.52
N ARG A 748 -9.61 56.21 63.18
CA ARG A 748 -8.27 56.73 62.81
C ARG A 748 -7.10 55.92 63.41
N GLY A 749 -7.38 54.80 64.07
CA GLY A 749 -6.35 53.97 64.72
C GLY A 749 -5.76 54.57 66.00
N ASN A 750 -6.37 55.62 66.57
CA ASN A 750 -5.94 56.24 67.83
C ASN A 750 -6.69 55.63 69.02
N ALA A 751 -6.38 54.37 69.33
CA ALA A 751 -7.03 53.60 70.38
C ALA A 751 -6.88 54.23 71.78
N GLU A 752 -5.74 54.88 72.07
CA GLU A 752 -5.52 55.55 73.35
C GLU A 752 -6.47 56.74 73.55
N ARG A 753 -6.64 57.57 72.52
CA ARG A 753 -7.57 58.69 72.57
C ARG A 753 -9.03 58.20 72.59
N ALA A 754 -9.35 57.16 71.82
CA ALA A 754 -10.67 56.54 71.84
C ALA A 754 -11.02 55.98 73.23
N SER A 755 -10.09 55.29 73.88
CA SER A 755 -10.28 54.75 75.24
C SER A 755 -10.56 55.86 76.24
N ARG A 756 -9.77 56.95 76.20
CA ARG A 756 -9.97 58.11 77.08
C ARG A 756 -11.35 58.74 76.87
N LEU A 757 -11.75 58.97 75.62
CA LEU A 757 -13.05 59.54 75.28
C LEU A 757 -14.19 58.59 75.65
N ASN A 758 -14.02 57.27 75.52
CA ASN A 758 -15.00 56.28 75.98
C ASN A 758 -15.10 56.22 77.51
N GLU A 759 -14.00 56.36 78.23
CA GLU A 759 -13.98 56.50 79.69
C GLU A 759 -14.69 57.78 80.13
N GLU A 760 -14.42 58.91 79.48
CA GLU A 760 -15.10 60.17 79.72
C GLU A 760 -16.60 60.09 79.38
N ALA A 761 -16.96 59.41 78.30
CA ALA A 761 -18.34 59.15 77.95
C ALA A 761 -19.05 58.22 78.94
N SER A 762 -18.37 57.18 79.40
CA SER A 762 -18.89 56.21 80.37
C SER A 762 -19.05 56.87 81.73
N GLY A 763 -18.07 57.65 82.18
CA GLY A 763 -18.17 58.44 83.40
C GLY A 763 -19.29 59.48 83.34
N ALA A 764 -19.47 60.16 82.20
CA ALA A 764 -20.62 61.02 81.99
C ALA A 764 -21.94 60.21 82.01
N PHE A 765 -22.00 59.04 81.37
CA PHE A 765 -23.20 58.22 81.38
C PHE A 765 -23.53 57.62 82.75
N ASP A 766 -22.53 57.24 83.54
CA ASP A 766 -22.70 56.81 84.92
C ASP A 766 -23.20 57.95 85.80
N THR A 767 -22.68 59.16 85.57
CA THR A 767 -23.20 60.38 86.21
C THR A 767 -24.65 60.62 85.82
N TYR A 768 -25.02 60.42 84.55
CA TYR A 768 -26.39 60.48 84.08
C TYR A 768 -27.28 59.44 84.80
N LEU A 769 -26.85 58.19 84.89
CA LEU A 769 -27.59 57.13 85.58
C LEU A 769 -27.75 57.45 87.07
N GLN A 770 -26.71 57.97 87.72
CA GLN A 770 -26.77 58.39 89.11
C GLN A 770 -27.70 59.57 89.31
N GLN A 771 -27.69 60.57 88.42
CA GLN A 771 -28.63 61.68 88.45
C GLN A 771 -30.07 61.19 88.27
N VAL A 772 -30.32 60.29 87.31
CA VAL A 772 -31.62 59.65 87.08
C VAL A 772 -32.08 58.86 88.31
N GLN A 773 -31.18 58.14 88.97
CA GLN A 773 -31.46 57.39 90.20
C GLN A 773 -31.78 58.34 91.37
N ASN A 774 -30.94 59.35 91.62
CA ASN A 774 -31.14 60.33 92.68
C ASN A 774 -32.47 61.07 92.50
N ALA A 775 -32.79 61.45 91.26
CA ALA A 775 -34.05 62.07 90.91
C ALA A 775 -35.23 61.12 91.20
N SER A 776 -35.08 59.83 90.88
CA SER A 776 -36.08 58.80 91.17
C SER A 776 -36.30 58.62 92.67
N GLU A 777 -35.23 58.48 93.45
CA GLU A 777 -35.27 58.35 94.91
C GLU A 777 -35.92 59.59 95.56
N SER A 778 -35.61 60.78 95.06
CA SER A 778 -36.24 62.02 95.53
C SER A 778 -37.75 62.03 95.24
N ALA A 779 -38.17 61.59 94.05
CA ALA A 779 -39.59 61.43 93.73
C ALA A 779 -40.27 60.35 94.59
N GLU A 780 -39.60 59.23 94.87
CA GLU A 780 -40.11 58.17 95.74
C GLU A 780 -40.25 58.62 97.19
N ASN A 781 -39.28 59.35 97.73
CA ASN A 781 -39.35 59.94 99.07
C ASN A 781 -40.53 60.92 99.18
N ALA A 782 -40.78 61.71 98.12
CA ALA A 782 -41.95 62.58 98.04
C ALA A 782 -43.27 61.77 98.10
N ARG A 783 -43.35 60.66 97.36
CA ARG A 783 -44.52 59.76 97.38
C ARG A 783 -44.71 59.09 98.74
N ALA A 784 -43.63 58.63 99.38
CA ALA A 784 -43.68 57.98 100.70
C ALA A 784 -44.13 58.94 101.81
N THR A 785 -43.59 60.16 101.82
CA THR A 785 -44.00 61.22 102.77
C THR A 785 -45.46 61.64 102.55
N ARG A 786 -45.95 61.57 101.31
CA ARG A 786 -47.38 61.80 101.02
C ARG A 786 -48.27 60.72 101.63
N GLU A 787 -47.81 59.47 101.63
CA GLU A 787 -48.54 58.34 102.20
C GLU A 787 -48.62 58.45 103.73
N SER A 788 -47.56 58.93 104.40
CA SER A 788 -47.60 59.14 105.86
C SER A 788 -48.64 60.20 106.28
N ILE A 789 -48.76 61.30 105.55
CA ILE A 789 -49.84 62.31 105.77
C ILE A 789 -51.23 61.66 105.66
N ARG A 790 -51.38 60.66 104.79
CA ARG A 790 -52.64 59.96 104.56
C ARG A 790 -53.00 59.04 105.73
N GLU A 791 -52.01 58.33 106.29
CA GLU A 791 -52.22 57.45 107.46
C GLU A 791 -52.59 58.25 108.72
N ASP A 792 -52.02 59.44 108.89
CA ASP A 792 -52.27 60.32 110.03
C ASP A 792 -53.57 61.14 109.94
N ALA A 793 -54.41 60.85 108.95
CA ALA A 793 -55.62 61.60 108.68
C ALA A 793 -56.72 61.37 109.73
N THR A 794 -57.27 62.47 110.26
CA THR A 794 -58.37 62.39 111.23
C THR A 794 -59.65 61.86 110.58
N LEU A 795 -59.86 62.19 109.32
CA LEU A 795 -60.95 61.67 108.50
C LEU A 795 -60.52 61.68 107.03
N VAL A 796 -60.89 60.67 106.26
CA VAL A 796 -60.74 60.72 104.80
C VAL A 796 -62.10 60.98 104.19
N LEU A 797 -62.29 62.15 103.56
CA LEU A 797 -63.53 62.50 102.86
C LEU A 797 -63.25 62.59 101.35
N LEU A 798 -64.05 61.93 100.52
CA LEU A 798 -63.85 61.87 99.06
C LEU A 798 -62.41 61.47 98.64
N ASN A 799 -61.84 60.49 99.34
CA ASN A 799 -60.47 60.00 99.14
C ASN A 799 -59.37 61.02 99.43
N GLN A 800 -59.69 62.11 100.14
CA GLN A 800 -58.74 63.12 100.58
C GLN A 800 -58.54 63.07 102.10
N PRO A 801 -57.30 62.94 102.58
CA PRO A 801 -57.01 62.96 104.01
C PRO A 801 -57.24 64.38 104.54
N LEU A 802 -58.21 64.50 105.44
CA LEU A 802 -58.48 65.71 106.21
C LEU A 802 -58.00 65.47 107.64
N VAL A 803 -56.97 66.21 108.02
CA VAL A 803 -56.49 66.19 109.40
C VAL A 803 -57.12 67.39 110.09
N LEU A 804 -57.96 67.12 111.09
CA LEU A 804 -58.78 68.14 111.76
C LEU A 804 -58.27 68.42 113.19
N ASN A 805 -57.16 67.81 113.59
CA ASN A 805 -56.53 68.04 114.88
C ASN A 805 -55.58 69.25 114.82
N PRO A 806 -55.87 70.36 115.53
CA PRO A 806 -55.05 71.57 115.51
C PRO A 806 -53.61 71.34 116.00
N ALA A 807 -53.40 70.37 116.89
CA ALA A 807 -52.09 70.08 117.46
C ALA A 807 -51.09 69.50 116.43
N ARG A 808 -51.56 69.11 115.23
CA ARG A 808 -50.73 68.54 114.17
C ARG A 808 -50.46 69.51 113.00
N LEU A 809 -50.86 70.79 113.12
CA LEU A 809 -50.75 71.78 112.04
C LEU A 809 -49.30 72.01 111.55
N ASP A 810 -48.36 72.11 112.49
CA ASP A 810 -46.96 72.38 112.18
C ASP A 810 -46.28 71.17 111.54
N GLY A 811 -46.56 69.95 112.04
CA GLY A 811 -46.01 68.71 111.50
C GLY A 811 -46.42 68.48 110.04
N ILE A 812 -47.72 68.57 109.74
CA ILE A 812 -48.23 68.34 108.38
C ILE A 812 -47.78 69.44 107.41
N SER A 813 -47.67 70.69 107.86
CA SER A 813 -47.16 71.77 107.00
C SER A 813 -45.69 71.57 106.61
N ALA A 814 -44.87 71.00 107.51
CA ALA A 814 -43.49 70.64 107.22
C ALA A 814 -43.39 69.48 106.22
N GLU A 815 -44.22 68.44 106.40
CA GLU A 815 -44.27 67.28 105.49
C GLU A 815 -44.72 67.67 104.07
N ILE A 816 -45.71 68.57 103.93
CA ILE A 816 -46.13 69.07 102.61
C ILE A 816 -45.01 69.82 101.88
N SER A 817 -44.24 70.66 102.57
CA SER A 817 -43.10 71.37 101.98
C SER A 817 -41.97 70.42 101.59
N ALA A 818 -41.74 69.37 102.37
CA ALA A 818 -40.74 68.35 102.07
C ALA A 818 -41.11 67.56 100.80
N ILE A 819 -42.39 67.22 100.61
CA ILE A 819 -42.89 66.57 99.39
C ILE A 819 -42.64 67.44 98.16
N ASP A 820 -42.93 68.74 98.24
CA ASP A 820 -42.74 69.64 97.11
C ASP A 820 -41.27 69.82 96.72
N ALA A 821 -40.41 70.04 97.71
CA ALA A 821 -38.98 70.17 97.51
C ALA A 821 -38.39 68.90 96.87
N ALA A 822 -38.80 67.72 97.35
CA ALA A 822 -38.31 66.45 96.83
C ALA A 822 -38.72 66.21 95.36
N TYR A 823 -39.94 66.57 94.96
CA TYR A 823 -40.32 66.53 93.54
C TYR A 823 -39.61 67.61 92.70
N ALA A 824 -39.38 68.82 93.23
CA ALA A 824 -38.65 69.87 92.53
C ALA A 824 -37.22 69.46 92.20
N THR A 825 -36.53 68.90 93.19
CA THR A 825 -35.18 68.37 93.05
C THR A 825 -35.15 67.23 92.05
N ALA A 826 -36.16 66.35 92.04
CA ALA A 826 -36.25 65.28 91.06
C ALA A 826 -36.40 65.82 89.63
N GLU A 827 -37.29 66.78 89.41
CA GLU A 827 -37.52 67.43 88.10
C GLU A 827 -36.25 68.10 87.56
N GLU A 828 -35.59 68.94 88.37
CA GLU A 828 -34.35 69.63 88.01
C GLU A 828 -33.22 68.64 87.71
N THR A 829 -33.04 67.62 88.56
CA THR A 829 -31.98 66.61 88.39
C THR A 829 -32.19 65.78 87.12
N TYR A 830 -33.45 65.45 86.75
CA TYR A 830 -33.73 64.81 85.46
C TYR A 830 -33.41 65.73 84.26
N ALA A 831 -33.69 67.02 84.36
CA ALA A 831 -33.43 67.99 83.29
C ALA A 831 -31.92 68.19 83.07
N GLU A 832 -31.14 68.37 84.14
CA GLU A 832 -29.67 68.50 84.08
C GLU A 832 -28.99 67.24 83.53
N ALA A 833 -29.54 66.07 83.85
CA ALA A 833 -29.09 64.80 83.29
C ALA A 833 -29.32 64.74 81.76
N GLY A 834 -30.30 65.48 81.24
CA GLY A 834 -30.77 65.37 79.85
C GLY A 834 -31.89 64.34 79.68
N ALA A 835 -32.48 63.85 80.78
CA ALA A 835 -33.69 63.03 80.80
C ALA A 835 -34.94 63.92 80.76
N THR A 836 -35.04 64.77 79.73
CA THR A 836 -36.06 65.83 79.63
C THR A 836 -37.48 65.27 79.70
N GLY A 837 -37.75 64.13 79.06
CA GLY A 837 -39.06 63.48 79.14
C GLY A 837 -39.45 63.02 80.55
N GLN A 838 -38.49 62.58 81.35
CA GLN A 838 -38.69 62.19 82.74
C GLN A 838 -38.84 63.41 83.66
N ALA A 839 -38.09 64.48 83.40
CA ALA A 839 -38.24 65.76 84.09
C ALA A 839 -39.66 66.31 83.93
N ASP A 840 -40.15 66.36 82.69
CA ASP A 840 -41.51 66.83 82.38
C ASP A 840 -42.60 65.99 83.07
N ALA A 841 -42.41 64.66 83.12
CA ALA A 841 -43.35 63.76 83.78
C ALA A 841 -43.43 63.99 85.30
N ILE A 842 -42.28 64.18 85.96
CA ILE A 842 -42.23 64.48 87.40
C ILE A 842 -42.77 65.88 87.70
N GLY A 843 -42.48 66.87 86.86
CA GLY A 843 -43.08 68.21 86.97
C GLY A 843 -44.60 68.17 86.93
N GLY A 844 -45.18 67.33 86.06
CA GLY A 844 -46.62 67.09 85.99
C GLY A 844 -47.20 66.42 87.26
N GLU A 845 -46.51 65.42 87.81
CA GLU A 845 -46.94 64.75 89.06
C GLU A 845 -46.90 65.70 90.26
N ARG A 846 -45.82 66.47 90.40
CA ARG A 846 -45.63 67.48 91.45
C ARG A 846 -46.79 68.48 91.51
N ALA A 847 -47.16 69.04 90.37
CA ALA A 847 -48.26 70.01 90.27
C ALA A 847 -49.60 69.43 90.76
N THR A 848 -49.86 68.16 90.43
CA THR A 848 -51.08 67.46 90.86
C THR A 848 -51.09 67.20 92.38
N VAL A 849 -49.94 66.84 92.95
CA VAL A 849 -49.82 66.55 94.38
C VAL A 849 -49.94 67.82 95.22
N GLN A 850 -49.31 68.92 94.82
CA GLN A 850 -49.43 70.21 95.51
C GLN A 850 -50.89 70.66 95.65
N GLN A 851 -51.68 70.55 94.58
CA GLN A 851 -53.08 70.98 94.59
C GLN A 851 -53.91 70.21 95.62
N ARG A 852 -53.65 68.90 95.78
CA ARG A 852 -54.36 68.05 96.76
C ARG A 852 -53.95 68.39 98.19
N LEU A 853 -52.65 68.57 98.44
CA LEU A 853 -52.13 68.85 99.78
C LEU A 853 -52.52 70.25 100.28
N GLN A 854 -52.71 71.23 99.39
CA GLN A 854 -53.24 72.54 99.76
C GLN A 854 -54.64 72.45 100.37
N LEU A 855 -55.51 71.58 99.86
CA LEU A 855 -56.85 71.40 100.41
C LEU A 855 -56.81 70.81 101.83
N THR A 856 -55.94 69.82 102.05
CA THR A 856 -55.68 69.24 103.39
C THR A 856 -55.20 70.30 104.36
N ARG A 857 -54.29 71.19 103.92
CA ARG A 857 -53.81 72.31 104.72
C ARG A 857 -54.96 73.24 105.10
N TYR A 858 -55.76 73.70 104.13
CA TYR A 858 -56.91 74.58 104.41
C TYR A 858 -57.97 73.95 105.32
N GLY A 859 -58.23 72.65 105.16
CA GLY A 859 -59.12 71.90 106.05
C GLY A 859 -58.65 71.96 107.51
N LEU A 860 -57.33 71.87 107.74
CA LEU A 860 -56.75 71.92 109.07
C LEU A 860 -56.78 73.32 109.69
N TRP A 861 -56.54 74.37 108.89
CA TRP A 861 -56.75 75.76 109.32
C TRP A 861 -58.21 76.01 109.71
N GLY A 862 -59.15 75.52 108.88
CA GLY A 862 -60.58 75.61 109.15
C GLY A 862 -60.99 74.90 110.45
N ALA A 863 -60.49 73.69 110.68
CA ALA A 863 -60.74 72.94 111.90
C ALA A 863 -60.18 73.65 113.13
N THR A 864 -58.97 74.20 113.03
CA THR A 864 -58.31 74.93 114.11
C THR A 864 -59.10 76.17 114.54
N ALA A 865 -59.64 76.92 113.57
CA ALA A 865 -60.52 78.05 113.87
C ALA A 865 -61.80 77.60 114.61
N LEU A 866 -62.37 76.46 114.21
CA LEU A 866 -63.60 75.91 114.82
C LEU A 866 -63.36 75.41 116.25
N TYR A 867 -62.23 74.75 116.51
CA TYR A 867 -61.80 74.38 117.87
C TYR A 867 -61.58 75.60 118.77
N GLY A 868 -60.94 76.65 118.25
CA GLY A 868 -60.76 77.91 118.98
C GLY A 868 -62.10 78.54 119.41
N LEU A 869 -63.10 78.46 118.54
CA LEU A 869 -64.45 78.96 118.82
C LEU A 869 -65.16 78.15 119.92
N VAL A 870 -65.02 76.82 119.93
CA VAL A 870 -65.57 75.94 120.99
C VAL A 870 -64.96 76.23 122.36
N VAL A 871 -63.64 76.44 122.43
CA VAL A 871 -62.94 76.77 123.69
C VAL A 871 -63.40 78.12 124.24
N LEU A 872 -63.58 79.12 123.36
CA LEU A 872 -64.12 80.43 123.73
C LEU A 872 -65.52 80.32 124.36
N VAL A 873 -66.40 79.48 123.79
CA VAL A 873 -67.74 79.21 124.33
C VAL A 873 -67.66 78.53 125.70
N ALA A 874 -66.75 77.58 125.89
CA ALA A 874 -66.57 76.88 127.17
C ALA A 874 -66.07 77.81 128.29
N LEU A 875 -65.10 78.68 128.00
CA LEU A 875 -64.56 79.65 128.96
C LEU A 875 -65.62 80.66 129.43
N LEU A 876 -66.46 81.14 128.51
CA LEU A 876 -67.59 82.03 128.82
C LEU A 876 -68.59 81.38 129.80
N ARG A 877 -68.81 80.06 129.67
CA ARG A 877 -69.72 79.30 130.54
C ARG A 877 -69.15 79.09 131.95
N THR A 878 -67.87 78.79 132.07
CA THR A 878 -67.20 78.55 133.37
C THR A 878 -67.08 79.83 134.20
N GLY A 879 -66.79 80.98 133.57
CA GLY A 879 -66.73 82.26 134.26
C GLY A 879 -68.06 82.67 134.92
N ARG A 880 -69.18 82.31 134.29
CA ARG A 880 -70.52 82.62 134.81
C ARG A 880 -70.90 81.79 136.04
N ASN A 881 -70.43 80.54 136.13
CA ASN A 881 -70.70 79.64 137.26
C ASN A 881 -69.86 79.97 138.50
N LEU A 882 -68.64 80.48 138.35
CA LEU A 882 -67.76 80.84 139.47
C LEU A 882 -68.26 82.06 140.26
N TYR A 883 -68.93 83.00 139.59
CA TYR A 883 -69.49 84.20 140.22
C TYR A 883 -70.64 83.86 141.19
N ALA A 884 -71.45 82.84 140.89
CA ALA A 884 -72.58 82.43 141.73
C ALA A 884 -72.15 81.76 143.06
N TYR A 885 -70.98 81.12 143.09
CA TYR A 885 -70.49 80.35 144.25
C TYR A 885 -69.90 81.22 145.38
N LEU A 886 -69.39 82.42 145.08
CA LEU A 886 -68.73 83.28 146.07
C LEU A 886 -69.68 84.03 147.02
N GLN A 887 -71.00 84.02 146.76
CA GLN A 887 -71.97 84.81 147.54
C GLN A 887 -72.54 84.08 148.77
N ASP A 888 -72.47 82.75 148.84
CA ASP A 888 -73.27 81.95 149.78
C ASP A 888 -72.59 81.60 151.12
N ARG A 889 -71.27 81.81 151.27
CA ARG A 889 -70.51 81.33 152.46
C ARG A 889 -70.41 82.31 153.65
N ARG A 890 -71.10 83.46 153.62
CA ARG A 890 -70.91 84.56 154.59
C ARG A 890 -71.74 84.48 155.90
N THR A 891 -72.45 83.38 156.22
CA THR A 891 -73.53 83.47 157.25
C THR A 891 -73.72 82.34 158.29
N VAL A 892 -72.93 81.24 158.39
CA VAL A 892 -73.38 80.05 159.18
C VAL A 892 -72.63 79.62 160.47
N GLU A 893 -71.38 79.96 160.79
CA GLU A 893 -70.76 79.43 162.06
C GLU A 893 -70.10 80.50 162.95
N MET A 894 -70.92 81.45 163.43
CA MET A 894 -70.83 81.96 164.81
C MET A 894 -71.77 81.08 165.66
N GLY A 895 -71.28 80.13 166.46
CA GLY A 895 -72.18 79.39 167.38
C GLY A 895 -71.76 78.01 167.90
N ALA A 896 -70.50 77.78 168.30
CA ALA A 896 -70.15 76.71 169.26
C ALA A 896 -68.77 76.94 169.91
N VAL A 897 -68.77 77.31 171.20
CA VAL A 897 -67.66 77.38 172.18
C VAL A 897 -68.17 76.65 173.44
N LEU A 898 -67.30 75.91 174.17
CA LEU A 898 -67.56 74.98 175.30
C LEU A 898 -68.09 73.60 174.81
N GLN A 899 -67.33 72.50 174.78
CA GLN A 899 -66.22 72.01 175.62
C GLN A 899 -64.99 71.63 174.78
#